data_AF-A0A937C9Q0-F1
#
_entry.id   AF-A0A937C9Q0-F1
#
_cell.length_a   1.000
_cell.length_b   1.000
_cell.length_c   1.000
_cell.angle_alpha   90.00
_cell.angle_beta   90.00
_cell.angle_gamma   90.00
#
_symmetry.space_group_name_H-M   'P 1'
#
loop_
_entity.id
_entity.type
_entity.pdbx_description
1 polymer ?
#
loop_
_entity_poly.entity_id
_entity_poly.type
_entity_poly.pdbx_seq_one_letter_code
_entity_poly.pdbx_strand_id
1 'polypeptide(L)'
;MPKDNSIQSVLIIGSGPIIIGQACEFDYSGTQAARSLREEGVKVILINSNPATIMTDPMMADRVYLLPLTVESIEQILEENKIDAVLPTMGGQTALNLCKEVDELGIWEAHNVRLIGVDIKAIDKAEDREKFRQWMIEMGIPVCPAKIANSFLEGKEFAQQIGFPLVLRPSFTLGGSGGSIVFSKDELDEALNTGLIASPIHEVLVEKAVLGWKEFELELLRDNADNVVIICGVENFDPMGVHTGDSITVAPVMTLSDTAYQLMRNTAIRMMRELGNFAGGCNVQFALNPQTEEIIVVEINPRVSRSSALASKATGYPIAKIAAKLAIGYNLDELKNQITQSTSAYFEPALDYVIVKIPRWNFDKFKGAKDTLGFQMKSVGEVMGIGRSFAEAVQKACQSLENEAVGLGYYGKSLMHADELIEYIKIPKWDRIFRIKDALMAGASIKRICESTKIDRWFIYQIQKICDCEKQIALYDLKTLPDDVLKEAKFLGFSDEQIVRIMKEEDAEIIYERRKAMGLTRVFKMVDTCSAEFEAKTPYFYSTFENKPVNKTKLLSNESLVSDKKKIIVLGSGPNRIGQGIEFDYCCVHGLLAIKEAGYEAIMVNCNPETVSTDFDIADKLYFEPVFWEHLWEIIEHEKPYGVIVQLGGQTALKLAKRLHEKGIKIIGSSFDSMDIAEDRGRFSDMLKSLEIPYPNYGTAYNTDEAIEVANQVGYPVLIRPSYVLGGQRMRIVINDEDLEKGVLSLIKHLPGNKILIDHFLDRCQEAEIDGIFDGEDFHVMGVMEHIEPAGIHSGDSNAVLPQFNLSPLIVHTMEEYAEKIARALKIQGLINIQFAIKDGNVYVIEANPRASRTTPFIAKAYQIPYLNIATKIMMGVNKLKDFTFEKKLTGFAIKEPVFSFNKFPGVNKELGPEMKSTGEAIRFIKDLKDPYFRQLYKERSMHLSK
;
A
#
# COMPACT_ATOMS: atom_id res chain seq x y z
N MET A 1 -9.19 31.11 -23.67
CA MET A 1 -8.24 31.54 -22.62
C MET A 1 -8.04 30.33 -21.74
N PRO A 2 -6.80 29.89 -21.51
CA PRO A 2 -6.55 28.52 -21.08
C PRO A 2 -7.13 28.20 -19.71
N LYS A 3 -6.73 28.91 -18.66
CA LYS A 3 -7.37 28.78 -17.34
C LYS A 3 -8.74 29.48 -17.28
N ASP A 4 -9.76 28.79 -16.76
CA ASP A 4 -11.04 29.40 -16.41
C ASP A 4 -10.89 30.26 -15.14
N ASN A 5 -10.71 31.56 -15.34
CA ASN A 5 -10.57 32.52 -14.26
C ASN A 5 -11.85 32.77 -13.45
N SER A 6 -12.99 32.17 -13.82
CA SER A 6 -14.19 32.21 -12.98
C SER A 6 -14.12 31.20 -11.82
N ILE A 7 -13.23 30.21 -11.87
CA ILE A 7 -13.01 29.24 -10.79
C ILE A 7 -11.93 29.80 -9.86
N GLN A 8 -12.35 30.28 -8.69
CA GLN A 8 -11.45 30.82 -7.66
C GLN A 8 -11.32 29.86 -6.47
N SER A 9 -12.28 28.96 -6.31
CA SER A 9 -12.33 27.99 -5.23
C SER A 9 -12.85 26.62 -5.68
N VAL A 10 -12.18 25.56 -5.25
CA VAL A 10 -12.51 24.17 -5.60
C VAL A 10 -12.63 23.33 -4.34
N LEU A 11 -13.71 22.55 -4.23
CA LEU A 11 -13.88 21.46 -3.28
C LEU A 11 -13.32 20.16 -3.85
N ILE A 12 -12.35 19.55 -3.18
CA ILE A 12 -11.87 18.19 -3.47
C ILE A 12 -12.52 17.24 -2.47
N ILE A 13 -13.16 16.18 -2.98
CA ILE A 13 -13.70 15.08 -2.17
C ILE A 13 -12.67 13.96 -2.13
N GLY A 14 -12.16 13.64 -0.94
CA GLY A 14 -11.22 12.54 -0.71
C GLY A 14 -11.90 11.16 -0.72
N SER A 15 -11.10 10.11 -0.57
CA SER A 15 -11.58 8.72 -0.60
C SER A 15 -12.11 8.20 0.74
N GLY A 16 -11.76 8.85 1.85
CA GLY A 16 -12.04 8.33 3.18
C GLY A 16 -10.99 7.32 3.63
N PRO A 17 -11.35 6.41 4.55
CA PRO A 17 -10.43 5.42 5.12
C PRO A 17 -9.97 4.39 4.10
N ILE A 18 -8.78 3.84 4.32
CA ILE A 18 -8.20 2.79 3.48
C ILE A 18 -8.98 1.48 3.63
N ILE A 19 -9.44 0.95 2.49
CA ILE A 19 -10.13 -0.35 2.39
C ILE A 19 -9.56 -1.16 1.22
N ILE A 20 -9.76 -2.48 1.25
CA ILE A 20 -9.40 -3.33 0.10
C ILE A 20 -10.18 -2.87 -1.14
N GLY A 21 -9.45 -2.41 -2.16
CA GLY A 21 -9.99 -1.90 -3.42
C GLY A 21 -10.03 -0.38 -3.52
N GLN A 22 -9.74 0.34 -2.43
CA GLN A 22 -9.64 1.80 -2.42
C GLN A 22 -8.61 2.23 -1.36
N ALA A 23 -7.36 2.38 -1.78
CA ALA A 23 -6.23 2.51 -0.86
C ALA A 23 -5.46 3.84 -1.01
N CYS A 24 -4.14 3.81 -0.90
CA CYS A 24 -3.29 5.00 -0.74
C CYS A 24 -3.20 5.83 -2.02
N GLU A 25 -3.54 5.26 -3.18
CA GLU A 25 -3.49 5.90 -4.49
C GLU A 25 -4.30 7.21 -4.55
N PHE A 26 -5.32 7.34 -3.69
CA PHE A 26 -6.18 8.52 -3.61
C PHE A 26 -5.63 9.59 -2.67
N ASP A 27 -4.80 9.25 -1.68
CA ASP A 27 -4.02 10.25 -0.95
C ASP A 27 -2.94 10.84 -1.88
N TYR A 28 -2.25 9.99 -2.64
CA TYR A 28 -1.31 10.43 -3.67
C TYR A 28 -1.98 11.34 -4.69
N SER A 29 -3.08 10.90 -5.30
CA SER A 29 -3.79 11.67 -6.32
C SER A 29 -4.39 12.96 -5.75
N GLY A 30 -5.02 12.89 -4.57
CA GLY A 30 -5.60 14.04 -3.89
C GLY A 30 -4.56 15.08 -3.49
N THR A 31 -3.39 14.65 -2.99
CA THR A 31 -2.26 15.52 -2.67
C THR A 31 -1.75 16.24 -3.92
N GLN A 32 -1.55 15.51 -5.03
CA GLN A 32 -1.13 16.11 -6.29
C GLN A 32 -2.16 17.12 -6.82
N ALA A 33 -3.44 16.78 -6.80
CA ALA A 33 -4.50 17.67 -7.26
C ALA A 33 -4.57 18.96 -6.42
N ALA A 34 -4.55 18.82 -5.09
CA ALA A 34 -4.58 19.97 -4.17
C ALA A 34 -3.40 20.91 -4.38
N ARG A 35 -2.16 20.37 -4.42
CA ARG A 35 -0.95 21.16 -4.69
C ARG A 35 -1.03 21.87 -6.04
N SER A 36 -1.48 21.17 -7.08
CA SER A 36 -1.53 21.69 -8.44
C SER A 36 -2.54 22.81 -8.62
N LEU A 37 -3.70 22.74 -7.96
CA LEU A 37 -4.69 23.82 -7.99
C LEU A 37 -4.19 25.05 -7.23
N ARG A 38 -3.50 24.85 -6.10
CA ARG A 38 -2.89 25.94 -5.32
C ARG A 38 -1.77 26.65 -6.07
N GLU A 39 -0.94 25.93 -6.82
CA GLU A 39 0.08 26.51 -7.72
C GLU A 39 -0.55 27.50 -8.72
N GLU A 40 -1.79 27.25 -9.14
CA GLU A 40 -2.55 28.11 -10.04
C GLU A 40 -3.29 29.24 -9.31
N GLY A 41 -3.15 29.38 -8.00
CA GLY A 41 -3.83 30.39 -7.20
C GLY A 41 -5.32 30.11 -6.95
N VAL A 42 -5.76 28.86 -7.12
CA VAL A 42 -7.12 28.43 -6.76
C VAL A 42 -7.16 28.06 -5.28
N LYS A 43 -8.15 28.57 -4.55
CA LYS A 43 -8.40 28.21 -3.15
C LYS A 43 -8.92 26.77 -3.08
N VAL A 44 -8.24 25.91 -2.35
CA VAL A 44 -8.62 24.50 -2.20
C VAL A 44 -9.31 24.27 -0.86
N ILE A 45 -10.53 23.77 -0.93
CA ILE A 45 -11.26 23.19 0.20
C ILE A 45 -11.22 21.68 0.02
N LEU A 46 -10.94 20.93 1.08
CA LEU A 46 -10.78 19.47 0.98
C LEU A 46 -11.53 18.78 2.12
N ILE A 47 -12.29 17.74 1.79
CA ILE A 47 -12.94 16.86 2.77
C ILE A 47 -12.37 15.44 2.67
N ASN A 48 -11.90 14.88 3.79
CA ASN A 48 -11.52 13.48 3.89
C ASN A 48 -11.54 13.07 5.37
N SER A 49 -12.18 11.94 5.72
CA SER A 49 -12.23 11.46 7.10
C SER A 49 -10.96 10.73 7.56
N ASN A 50 -10.03 10.40 6.65
CA ASN A 50 -8.80 9.67 7.00
C ASN A 50 -7.70 10.63 7.51
N PRO A 51 -7.31 10.55 8.80
CA PRO A 51 -6.32 11.45 9.40
C PRO A 51 -4.88 11.15 8.97
N ALA A 52 -4.59 9.96 8.45
CA ALA A 52 -3.25 9.51 8.12
C ALA A 52 -2.81 9.90 6.70
N THR A 53 -3.47 10.89 6.09
CA THR A 53 -3.25 11.32 4.71
C THR A 53 -2.46 12.61 4.64
N ILE A 54 -1.58 12.72 3.64
CA ILE A 54 -0.87 13.97 3.35
C ILE A 54 -1.82 15.01 2.78
N MET A 55 -2.83 14.62 1.99
CA MET A 55 -3.78 15.55 1.39
C MET A 55 -4.57 16.37 2.44
N THR A 56 -4.71 15.84 3.66
CA THR A 56 -5.37 16.53 4.78
C THR A 56 -4.42 17.39 5.61
N ASP A 57 -3.16 17.58 5.19
CA ASP A 57 -2.27 18.51 5.87
C ASP A 57 -2.69 19.96 5.63
N PRO A 58 -2.57 20.85 6.62
CA PRO A 58 -2.83 22.27 6.44
C PRO A 58 -2.00 22.93 5.33
N MET A 59 -0.85 22.34 4.97
CA MET A 59 -0.04 22.84 3.85
C MET A 59 -0.60 22.50 2.47
N MET A 60 -1.48 21.48 2.36
CA MET A 60 -1.98 20.98 1.07
C MET A 60 -3.25 21.69 0.60
N ALA A 61 -4.11 22.16 1.50
CA ALA A 61 -5.35 22.87 1.17
C ALA A 61 -5.52 24.13 2.04
N ASP A 62 -6.29 25.11 1.55
CA ASP A 62 -6.59 26.34 2.31
C ASP A 62 -7.55 26.06 3.48
N ARG A 63 -8.41 25.04 3.33
CA ARG A 63 -9.26 24.54 4.41
C ARG A 63 -9.44 23.02 4.28
N VAL A 64 -9.13 22.30 5.35
CA VAL A 64 -9.26 20.84 5.44
C VAL A 64 -10.39 20.49 6.42
N TYR A 65 -11.28 19.61 5.99
CA TYR A 65 -12.35 19.03 6.79
C TYR A 65 -12.09 17.54 7.01
N LEU A 66 -11.83 17.20 8.26
CA LEU A 66 -11.76 15.84 8.76
C LEU A 66 -13.15 15.42 9.24
N LEU A 67 -14.08 15.27 8.29
CA LEU A 67 -15.49 14.95 8.52
C LEU A 67 -15.87 13.64 7.81
N PRO A 68 -16.91 12.93 8.29
CA PRO A 68 -17.51 11.82 7.55
C PRO A 68 -17.87 12.22 6.11
N LEU A 69 -17.70 11.31 5.16
CA LEU A 69 -18.04 11.55 3.76
C LEU A 69 -19.53 11.32 3.55
N THR A 70 -20.36 12.28 3.95
CA THR A 70 -21.82 12.25 3.87
C THR A 70 -22.39 13.53 3.28
N VAL A 71 -23.64 13.49 2.80
CA VAL A 71 -24.35 14.65 2.26
C VAL A 71 -24.37 15.81 3.26
N GLU A 72 -24.67 15.55 4.53
CA GLU A 72 -24.76 16.58 5.57
C GLU A 72 -23.42 17.29 5.78
N SER A 73 -22.31 16.56 5.63
CA SER A 73 -20.97 17.14 5.74
C SER A 73 -20.66 18.04 4.54
N ILE A 74 -21.16 17.69 3.34
CA ILE A 74 -21.03 18.54 2.16
C ILE A 74 -21.86 19.82 2.31
N GLU A 75 -23.12 19.73 2.76
CA GLU A 75 -23.97 20.89 3.03
C GLU A 75 -23.31 21.83 4.05
N GLN A 76 -22.80 21.31 5.16
CA GLN A 76 -22.06 22.10 6.15
C GLN A 76 -20.90 22.88 5.51
N ILE A 77 -20.10 22.22 4.67
CA ILE A 77 -18.95 22.85 4.01
C ILE A 77 -19.39 23.96 3.04
N LEU A 78 -20.48 23.74 2.31
CA LEU A 78 -21.06 24.71 1.37
C LEU A 78 -21.69 25.92 2.07
N GLU A 79 -22.23 25.75 3.27
CA GLU A 79 -22.72 26.85 4.10
C GLU A 79 -21.57 27.69 4.67
N GLU A 80 -20.48 27.05 5.08
CA GLU A 80 -19.32 27.72 5.70
C GLU A 80 -18.38 28.39 4.69
N ASN A 81 -18.50 28.11 3.39
CA ASN A 81 -17.54 28.54 2.37
C ASN A 81 -18.23 28.88 1.05
N LYS A 82 -17.74 29.92 0.38
CA LYS A 82 -18.05 30.13 -1.04
C LYS A 82 -17.19 29.19 -1.87
N ILE A 83 -17.81 28.26 -2.58
CA ILE A 83 -17.16 27.26 -3.44
C ILE A 83 -17.69 27.42 -4.86
N ASP A 84 -16.79 27.57 -5.84
CA ASP A 84 -17.19 27.78 -7.24
C ASP A 84 -17.32 26.46 -8.01
N ALA A 85 -16.54 25.44 -7.62
CA ALA A 85 -16.55 24.14 -8.27
C ALA A 85 -16.20 22.96 -7.34
N VAL A 86 -16.61 21.75 -7.71
CA VAL A 86 -16.29 20.49 -7.04
C VAL A 86 -15.54 19.56 -8.01
N LEU A 87 -14.47 18.93 -7.52
CA LEU A 87 -13.64 17.97 -8.22
C LEU A 87 -13.78 16.58 -7.58
N PRO A 88 -14.67 15.70 -8.09
CA PRO A 88 -14.97 14.40 -7.48
C PRO A 88 -14.06 13.26 -7.99
N THR A 89 -13.18 13.53 -8.96
CA THR A 89 -12.41 12.50 -9.68
C THR A 89 -11.13 12.05 -8.98
N MET A 90 -10.86 12.53 -7.76
CA MET A 90 -9.62 12.27 -7.02
C MET A 90 -9.79 11.35 -5.80
N GLY A 91 -11.03 11.07 -5.39
CA GLY A 91 -11.35 10.29 -4.17
C GLY A 91 -11.96 8.93 -4.45
N GLY A 92 -11.65 8.32 -5.60
CA GLY A 92 -12.17 7.01 -5.98
C GLY A 92 -13.69 6.99 -6.10
N GLN A 93 -14.29 5.83 -5.87
CA GLN A 93 -15.74 5.69 -5.99
C GLN A 93 -16.50 6.37 -4.85
N THR A 94 -15.90 6.44 -3.67
CA THR A 94 -16.54 7.11 -2.52
C THR A 94 -16.85 8.56 -2.87
N ALA A 95 -15.90 9.26 -3.50
CA ALA A 95 -16.12 10.63 -3.97
C ALA A 95 -17.16 10.73 -5.10
N LEU A 96 -17.12 9.83 -6.10
CA LEU A 96 -18.09 9.83 -7.19
C LEU A 96 -19.53 9.58 -6.70
N ASN A 97 -19.72 8.58 -5.83
CA ASN A 97 -21.02 8.24 -5.28
C ASN A 97 -21.58 9.37 -4.43
N LEU A 98 -20.77 9.95 -3.54
CA LEU A 98 -21.20 11.10 -2.73
C LEU A 98 -21.53 12.31 -3.61
N CYS A 99 -20.70 12.59 -4.62
CA CYS A 99 -20.96 13.69 -5.56
C CYS A 99 -22.29 13.52 -6.29
N LYS A 100 -22.62 12.29 -6.70
CA LYS A 100 -23.88 11.95 -7.35
C LYS A 100 -25.07 12.08 -6.40
N GLU A 101 -24.96 11.56 -5.17
CA GLU A 101 -26.03 11.67 -4.16
C GLU A 101 -26.37 13.14 -3.84
N VAL A 102 -25.35 14.00 -3.73
CA VAL A 102 -25.52 15.44 -3.51
C VAL A 102 -26.17 16.12 -4.74
N ASP A 103 -25.86 15.66 -5.96
CA ASP A 103 -26.49 16.15 -7.19
C ASP A 103 -27.97 15.77 -7.29
N GLU A 104 -28.31 14.52 -6.95
CA GLU A 104 -29.70 14.02 -6.94
C GLU A 104 -30.60 14.81 -5.98
N LEU A 105 -30.03 15.38 -4.92
CA LEU A 105 -30.71 16.28 -3.98
C LEU A 105 -30.77 17.74 -4.44
N GLY A 106 -30.14 18.09 -5.57
CA GLY A 106 -30.12 19.45 -6.12
C GLY A 106 -29.24 20.45 -5.35
N ILE A 107 -28.37 19.97 -4.47
CA ILE A 107 -27.58 20.82 -3.57
C ILE A 107 -26.51 21.60 -4.34
N TRP A 108 -25.85 20.99 -5.33
CA TRP A 108 -24.86 21.69 -6.15
C TRP A 108 -25.47 22.89 -6.89
N GLU A 109 -26.65 22.71 -7.48
CA GLU A 109 -27.37 23.79 -8.18
C GLU A 109 -27.82 24.87 -7.19
N ALA A 110 -28.36 24.49 -6.04
CA ALA A 110 -28.80 25.42 -4.99
C ALA A 110 -27.67 26.34 -4.49
N HIS A 111 -26.43 25.84 -4.45
CA HIS A 111 -25.24 26.60 -4.05
C HIS A 111 -24.44 27.16 -5.25
N ASN A 112 -24.90 26.98 -6.49
CA ASN A 112 -24.23 27.39 -7.73
C ASN A 112 -22.78 26.86 -7.83
N VAL A 113 -22.57 25.59 -7.44
CA VAL A 113 -21.30 24.88 -7.52
C VAL A 113 -21.23 24.10 -8.83
N ARG A 114 -20.17 24.32 -9.61
CA ARG A 114 -19.97 23.61 -10.88
C ARG A 114 -19.23 22.29 -10.67
N LEU A 115 -19.66 21.23 -11.36
CA LEU A 115 -18.86 20.02 -11.44
C LEU A 115 -17.75 20.20 -12.47
N ILE A 116 -16.52 19.88 -12.11
CA ILE A 116 -15.35 19.95 -12.98
C ILE A 116 -14.62 18.61 -13.07
N GLY A 117 -13.88 18.41 -14.15
CA GLY A 117 -13.20 17.15 -14.49
C GLY A 117 -14.12 16.15 -15.17
N VAL A 118 -15.25 15.84 -14.55
CA VAL A 118 -16.29 14.94 -15.08
C VAL A 118 -17.68 15.46 -14.74
N ASP A 119 -18.65 15.24 -15.63
CA ASP A 119 -20.07 15.53 -15.37
C ASP A 119 -20.82 14.28 -14.84
N ILE A 120 -21.96 14.48 -14.16
CA ILE A 120 -22.76 13.37 -13.62
C ILE A 120 -23.22 12.41 -14.72
N LYS A 121 -23.50 12.90 -15.93
CA LYS A 121 -23.98 12.05 -17.03
C LYS A 121 -22.91 11.08 -17.49
N ALA A 122 -21.65 11.50 -17.51
CA ALA A 122 -20.48 10.69 -17.85
C ALA A 122 -20.19 9.67 -16.75
N ILE A 123 -20.28 10.08 -15.46
CA ILE A 123 -20.20 9.14 -14.33
C ILE A 123 -21.28 8.07 -14.47
N ASP A 124 -22.54 8.48 -14.64
CA ASP A 124 -23.67 7.57 -14.78
C ASP A 124 -23.54 6.62 -15.95
N LYS A 125 -23.09 7.12 -17.11
CA LYS A 125 -22.92 6.32 -18.31
C LYS A 125 -21.80 5.27 -18.16
N ALA A 126 -20.76 5.58 -17.40
CA ALA A 126 -19.62 4.69 -17.20
C ALA A 126 -19.84 3.67 -16.05
N GLU A 127 -20.42 4.12 -14.93
CA GLU A 127 -20.57 3.31 -13.71
C GLU A 127 -21.79 2.38 -13.75
N ASP A 128 -22.86 2.77 -14.46
CA ASP A 128 -23.99 1.89 -14.73
C ASP A 128 -23.64 0.91 -15.85
N ARG A 129 -23.56 -0.37 -15.51
CA ARG A 129 -23.03 -1.41 -16.40
C ARG A 129 -23.87 -1.59 -17.66
N GLU A 130 -25.18 -1.36 -17.61
CA GLU A 130 -26.03 -1.47 -18.80
C GLU A 130 -26.00 -0.22 -19.64
N LYS A 131 -26.02 0.97 -19.03
CA LYS A 131 -25.82 2.21 -19.80
C LYS A 131 -24.48 2.15 -20.53
N PHE A 132 -23.43 1.66 -19.87
CA PHE A 132 -22.13 1.43 -20.48
C PHE A 132 -22.20 0.42 -21.64
N ARG A 133 -22.80 -0.76 -21.41
CA ARG A 133 -22.93 -1.81 -22.44
C ARG A 133 -23.70 -1.32 -23.66
N GLN A 134 -24.85 -0.69 -23.44
CA GLN A 134 -25.72 -0.15 -24.48
C GLN A 134 -24.98 0.94 -25.27
N TRP A 135 -24.24 1.80 -24.58
CA TRP A 135 -23.38 2.81 -25.20
C TRP A 135 -22.29 2.20 -26.08
N MET A 136 -21.62 1.13 -25.65
CA MET A 136 -20.65 0.41 -26.49
C MET A 136 -21.30 -0.19 -27.75
N ILE A 137 -22.48 -0.81 -27.60
CA ILE A 137 -23.23 -1.40 -28.71
C ILE A 137 -23.64 -0.33 -29.73
N GLU A 138 -24.11 0.82 -29.27
CA GLU A 138 -24.46 1.97 -30.13
C GLU A 138 -23.26 2.49 -30.91
N MET A 139 -22.07 2.46 -30.31
CA MET A 139 -20.82 2.78 -31.00
C MET A 139 -20.31 1.66 -31.91
N GLY A 140 -20.89 0.45 -31.87
CA GLY A 140 -20.35 -0.72 -32.56
C GLY A 140 -19.01 -1.19 -31.98
N ILE A 141 -18.76 -0.91 -30.69
CA ILE A 141 -17.59 -1.39 -29.96
C ILE A 141 -17.96 -2.75 -29.32
N PRO A 142 -17.19 -3.82 -29.56
CA PRO A 142 -17.48 -5.14 -29.02
C PRO A 142 -17.42 -5.16 -27.48
N VAL A 143 -18.41 -5.84 -26.88
CA VAL A 143 -18.52 -6.12 -25.45
C VAL A 143 -18.92 -7.58 -25.26
N CYS A 144 -18.70 -8.13 -24.07
CA CYS A 144 -19.16 -9.48 -23.75
C CYS A 144 -20.70 -9.60 -23.90
N PRO A 145 -21.21 -10.73 -24.42
CA PRO A 145 -22.63 -11.04 -24.33
C PRO A 145 -23.09 -11.04 -22.87
N ALA A 146 -24.02 -10.16 -22.53
CA ALA A 146 -24.52 -9.99 -21.16
C ALA A 146 -25.97 -9.52 -21.14
N LYS A 147 -26.62 -9.71 -19.98
CA LYS A 147 -27.96 -9.19 -19.65
C LYS A 147 -28.03 -8.81 -18.17
N ILE A 148 -28.76 -7.74 -17.84
CA ILE A 148 -29.10 -7.43 -16.45
C ILE A 148 -30.18 -8.38 -15.95
N ALA A 149 -30.04 -8.85 -14.72
CA ALA A 149 -31.14 -9.36 -13.91
C ALA A 149 -31.39 -8.48 -12.68
N ASN A 150 -32.66 -8.13 -12.44
CA ASN A 150 -33.13 -7.48 -11.20
C ASN A 150 -33.86 -8.47 -10.28
N SER A 151 -33.95 -9.74 -10.69
CA SER A 151 -34.48 -10.81 -9.87
C SER A 151 -33.71 -12.11 -10.07
N PHE A 152 -33.83 -12.99 -9.08
CA PHE A 152 -33.23 -14.31 -9.12
C PHE A 152 -33.68 -15.15 -10.33
N LEU A 153 -34.96 -15.05 -10.72
CA LEU A 153 -35.52 -15.82 -11.84
C LEU A 153 -35.01 -15.32 -13.19
N GLU A 154 -34.97 -14.01 -13.39
CA GLU A 154 -34.37 -13.38 -14.58
C GLU A 154 -32.91 -13.81 -14.74
N GLY A 155 -32.12 -13.76 -13.66
CA GLY A 155 -30.72 -14.16 -13.72
C GLY A 155 -30.53 -15.62 -14.10
N LYS A 156 -31.43 -16.52 -13.65
CA LYS A 156 -31.43 -17.94 -14.07
C LYS A 156 -31.84 -18.12 -15.52
N GLU A 157 -32.78 -17.34 -16.02
CA GLU A 157 -33.18 -17.36 -17.43
C GLU A 157 -32.00 -16.91 -18.31
N PHE A 158 -31.36 -15.80 -17.98
CA PHE A 158 -30.24 -15.26 -18.76
C PHE A 158 -29.02 -16.16 -18.69
N ALA A 159 -28.75 -16.79 -17.55
CA ALA A 159 -27.70 -17.79 -17.42
C ALA A 159 -27.90 -18.97 -18.39
N GLN A 160 -29.14 -19.43 -18.59
CA GLN A 160 -29.46 -20.49 -19.54
C GLN A 160 -29.28 -20.04 -21.00
N GLN A 161 -29.64 -18.79 -21.31
CA GLN A 161 -29.51 -18.24 -22.66
C GLN A 161 -28.05 -18.00 -23.06
N ILE A 162 -27.22 -17.50 -22.14
CA ILE A 162 -25.80 -17.17 -22.40
C ILE A 162 -24.90 -18.41 -22.29
N GLY A 163 -25.18 -19.28 -21.31
CA GLY A 163 -24.44 -20.51 -21.06
C GLY A 163 -23.12 -20.32 -20.30
N PHE A 164 -22.79 -21.31 -19.47
CA PHE A 164 -21.60 -21.31 -18.60
C PHE A 164 -20.27 -21.42 -19.39
N PRO A 165 -19.13 -20.99 -18.80
CA PRO A 165 -19.02 -20.22 -17.56
C PRO A 165 -19.54 -18.78 -17.70
N LEU A 166 -20.03 -18.22 -16.60
CA LEU A 166 -20.59 -16.87 -16.51
C LEU A 166 -19.82 -16.02 -15.49
N VAL A 167 -19.83 -14.71 -15.68
CA VAL A 167 -19.45 -13.72 -14.67
C VAL A 167 -20.72 -13.03 -14.20
N LEU A 168 -20.91 -12.96 -12.89
CA LEU A 168 -21.93 -12.14 -12.28
C LEU A 168 -21.25 -10.89 -11.73
N ARG A 169 -21.67 -9.70 -12.19
CA ARG A 169 -21.13 -8.41 -11.73
C ARG A 169 -22.25 -7.54 -11.18
N PRO A 170 -22.33 -7.34 -9.86
CA PRO A 170 -23.29 -6.40 -9.27
C PRO A 170 -23.03 -4.95 -9.72
N SER A 171 -24.09 -4.20 -9.99
CA SER A 171 -24.01 -2.77 -10.34
C SER A 171 -23.68 -1.91 -9.10
N PHE A 172 -23.01 -0.76 -9.30
CA PHE A 172 -22.63 0.20 -8.24
C PHE A 172 -21.83 -0.40 -7.06
N THR A 173 -21.03 -1.43 -7.32
CA THR A 173 -20.16 -2.06 -6.31
C THR A 173 -18.67 -1.83 -6.58
N LEU A 174 -17.87 -1.84 -5.52
CA LEU A 174 -16.44 -1.53 -5.54
C LEU A 174 -15.53 -2.76 -5.53
N GLY A 175 -14.47 -2.75 -6.35
CA GLY A 175 -13.43 -3.79 -6.35
C GLY A 175 -14.01 -5.20 -6.48
N GLY A 176 -15.02 -5.35 -7.35
CA GLY A 176 -15.75 -6.58 -7.63
C GLY A 176 -16.56 -7.15 -6.46
N SER A 177 -16.95 -6.34 -5.45
CA SER A 177 -17.77 -6.82 -4.33
C SER A 177 -19.05 -7.51 -4.79
N GLY A 178 -19.28 -8.74 -4.32
CA GLY A 178 -20.41 -9.58 -4.72
C GLY A 178 -20.29 -10.18 -6.13
N GLY A 179 -19.21 -9.87 -6.85
CA GLY A 179 -18.91 -10.46 -8.14
C GLY A 179 -18.42 -11.91 -8.02
N SER A 180 -18.78 -12.75 -8.98
CA SER A 180 -18.45 -14.18 -8.95
C SER A 180 -18.33 -14.78 -10.33
N ILE A 181 -17.52 -15.83 -10.44
CA ILE A 181 -17.46 -16.71 -11.61
C ILE A 181 -18.32 -17.92 -11.31
N VAL A 182 -19.20 -18.27 -12.24
CA VAL A 182 -20.09 -19.41 -12.12
C VAL A 182 -19.72 -20.40 -13.22
N PHE A 183 -19.15 -21.55 -12.83
CA PHE A 183 -18.70 -22.56 -13.79
C PHE A 183 -19.80 -23.55 -14.15
N SER A 184 -20.78 -23.72 -13.26
CA SER A 184 -21.84 -24.71 -13.41
C SER A 184 -23.19 -24.20 -12.88
N LYS A 185 -24.25 -24.91 -13.26
CA LYS A 185 -25.61 -24.61 -12.79
C LYS A 185 -25.75 -24.72 -11.27
N ASP A 186 -24.99 -25.61 -10.63
CA ASP A 186 -25.10 -25.88 -9.20
C ASP A 186 -24.53 -24.73 -8.34
N GLU A 187 -23.62 -23.93 -8.91
CA GLU A 187 -23.02 -22.75 -8.27
C GLU A 187 -23.87 -21.48 -8.46
N LEU A 188 -24.75 -21.45 -9.48
CA LEU A 188 -25.45 -20.24 -9.91
C LEU A 188 -26.33 -19.63 -8.81
N ASP A 189 -27.06 -20.46 -8.09
CA ASP A 189 -28.11 -19.99 -7.17
C ASP A 189 -27.51 -19.21 -5.98
N GLU A 190 -26.42 -19.69 -5.39
CA GLU A 190 -25.72 -18.99 -4.31
C GLU A 190 -25.05 -17.70 -4.82
N ALA A 191 -24.37 -17.80 -5.95
CA ALA A 191 -23.65 -16.70 -6.58
C ALA A 191 -24.58 -15.54 -6.96
N LEU A 192 -25.71 -15.84 -7.58
CA LEU A 192 -26.68 -14.85 -8.03
C LEU A 192 -27.37 -14.14 -6.85
N ASN A 193 -27.75 -14.89 -5.81
CA ASN A 193 -28.29 -14.28 -4.59
C ASN A 193 -27.28 -13.35 -3.92
N THR A 194 -26.03 -13.78 -3.82
CA THR A 194 -24.95 -12.97 -3.25
C THR A 194 -24.77 -11.67 -4.04
N GLY A 195 -24.74 -11.75 -5.36
CA GLY A 195 -24.60 -10.57 -6.23
C GLY A 195 -25.78 -9.60 -6.09
N LEU A 196 -27.01 -10.09 -6.09
CA LEU A 196 -28.22 -9.27 -5.96
C LEU A 196 -28.32 -8.58 -4.59
N ILE A 197 -27.88 -9.25 -3.52
CA ILE A 197 -27.81 -8.66 -2.17
C ILE A 197 -26.70 -7.61 -2.09
N ALA A 198 -25.57 -7.83 -2.76
CA ALA A 198 -24.43 -6.93 -2.72
C ALA A 198 -24.68 -5.61 -3.47
N SER A 199 -25.54 -5.61 -4.48
CA SER A 199 -25.90 -4.43 -5.27
C SER A 199 -26.81 -3.47 -4.47
N PRO A 200 -26.48 -2.18 -4.34
CA PRO A 200 -27.34 -1.19 -3.67
C PRO A 200 -28.73 -1.04 -4.31
N ILE A 201 -28.84 -1.36 -5.60
CA ILE A 201 -30.08 -1.26 -6.40
C ILE A 201 -30.68 -2.64 -6.74
N HIS A 202 -30.19 -3.70 -6.11
CA HIS A 202 -30.64 -5.09 -6.35
C HIS A 202 -30.52 -5.53 -7.82
N GLU A 203 -29.36 -5.26 -8.44
CA GLU A 203 -29.10 -5.49 -9.86
C GLU A 203 -27.76 -6.21 -10.10
N VAL A 204 -27.77 -7.22 -10.97
CA VAL A 204 -26.57 -7.97 -11.40
C VAL A 204 -26.51 -8.11 -12.92
N LEU A 205 -25.36 -7.80 -13.50
CA LEU A 205 -25.04 -8.15 -14.88
C LEU A 205 -24.62 -9.62 -14.97
N VAL A 206 -25.38 -10.42 -15.71
CA VAL A 206 -25.06 -11.82 -16.06
C VAL A 206 -24.34 -11.82 -17.40
N GLU A 207 -23.05 -12.15 -17.40
CA GLU A 207 -22.16 -11.96 -18.55
C GLU A 207 -21.43 -13.25 -18.93
N LYS A 208 -21.13 -13.43 -20.23
CA LYS A 208 -20.30 -14.54 -20.69
C LYS A 208 -18.87 -14.39 -20.17
N ALA A 209 -18.36 -15.41 -19.49
CA ALA A 209 -16.99 -15.36 -19.01
C ALA A 209 -15.98 -15.60 -20.15
N VAL A 210 -15.09 -14.64 -20.37
CA VAL A 210 -13.96 -14.71 -21.33
C VAL A 210 -12.67 -15.18 -20.65
N LEU A 211 -12.78 -16.22 -19.82
CA LEU A 211 -11.66 -16.70 -19.01
C LEU A 211 -10.46 -17.09 -19.88
N GLY A 212 -9.27 -16.63 -19.48
CA GLY A 212 -8.04 -16.91 -20.21
C GLY A 212 -7.76 -15.99 -21.40
N TRP A 213 -8.63 -15.03 -21.71
CA TRP A 213 -8.28 -13.92 -22.61
C TRP A 213 -7.23 -13.04 -21.93
N LYS A 214 -6.40 -12.37 -22.73
CA LYS A 214 -5.44 -11.39 -22.21
C LYS A 214 -6.19 -10.15 -21.73
N GLU A 215 -5.73 -9.53 -20.65
CA GLU A 215 -6.35 -8.34 -20.08
C GLU A 215 -5.36 -7.16 -20.16
N PHE A 216 -5.85 -6.02 -20.64
CA PHE A 216 -5.06 -4.81 -20.88
C PHE A 216 -5.75 -3.59 -20.31
N GLU A 217 -4.95 -2.64 -19.86
CA GLU A 217 -5.44 -1.34 -19.36
C GLU A 217 -4.70 -0.22 -20.10
N LEU A 218 -5.44 0.79 -20.54
CA LEU A 218 -4.86 2.04 -21.05
C LEU A 218 -5.22 3.18 -20.09
N GLU A 219 -4.21 3.93 -19.68
CA GLU A 219 -4.37 5.19 -18.96
C GLU A 219 -4.35 6.34 -19.96
N LEU A 220 -5.37 7.19 -19.94
CA LEU A 220 -5.56 8.28 -20.89
C LEU A 220 -5.75 9.62 -20.19
N LEU A 221 -5.39 10.69 -20.88
CA LEU A 221 -5.79 12.06 -20.55
C LEU A 221 -6.50 12.70 -21.74
N ARG A 222 -7.53 13.49 -21.46
CA ARG A 222 -8.22 14.36 -22.44
C ARG A 222 -8.39 15.76 -21.89
N ASP A 223 -8.20 16.76 -22.74
CA ASP A 223 -8.44 18.16 -22.42
C ASP A 223 -9.68 18.73 -23.15
N ASN A 224 -9.96 20.02 -22.92
CA ASN A 224 -11.10 20.72 -23.50
C ASN A 224 -10.92 21.04 -25.00
N ALA A 225 -9.70 20.93 -25.53
CA ALA A 225 -9.40 21.09 -26.96
C ALA A 225 -9.56 19.77 -27.74
N ASP A 226 -10.07 18.72 -27.10
CA ASP A 226 -10.24 17.36 -27.65
C ASP A 226 -8.91 16.67 -28.00
N ASN A 227 -7.81 17.12 -27.39
CA ASN A 227 -6.55 16.39 -27.43
C ASN A 227 -6.67 15.17 -26.52
N VAL A 228 -6.23 14.01 -26.99
CA VAL A 228 -6.20 12.77 -26.21
C VAL A 228 -4.82 12.14 -26.31
N VAL A 229 -4.27 11.71 -25.17
CA VAL A 229 -2.97 11.01 -25.09
C VAL A 229 -3.10 9.73 -24.28
N ILE A 230 -2.39 8.68 -24.72
CA ILE A 230 -2.19 7.47 -23.93
C ILE A 230 -0.95 7.67 -23.06
N ILE A 231 -1.12 7.66 -21.74
CA ILE A 231 -0.02 7.83 -20.80
C ILE A 231 0.70 6.51 -20.55
N CYS A 232 -0.04 5.41 -20.40
CA CYS A 232 0.55 4.11 -20.14
C CYS A 232 -0.34 2.99 -20.67
N GLY A 233 0.28 2.00 -21.30
CA GLY A 233 -0.34 0.71 -21.54
C GLY A 233 0.15 -0.31 -20.51
N VAL A 234 -0.78 -1.01 -19.88
CA VAL A 234 -0.53 -2.04 -18.87
C VAL A 234 -1.04 -3.38 -19.40
N GLU A 235 -0.20 -4.41 -19.34
CA GLU A 235 -0.56 -5.79 -19.66
C GLU A 235 -0.65 -6.60 -18.36
N ASN A 236 -1.75 -7.32 -18.16
CA ASN A 236 -1.89 -8.21 -17.02
C ASN A 236 -1.17 -9.54 -17.30
N PHE A 237 -0.32 -9.96 -16.36
CA PHE A 237 0.33 -11.27 -16.39
C PHE A 237 -0.70 -12.37 -16.14
N ASP A 238 -1.57 -12.16 -15.15
CA ASP A 238 -2.71 -13.04 -14.89
C ASP A 238 -3.82 -12.73 -15.91
N PRO A 239 -4.35 -13.73 -16.64
CA PRO A 239 -5.36 -13.49 -17.68
C PRO A 239 -6.75 -13.22 -17.07
N MET A 240 -7.69 -12.78 -17.91
CA MET A 240 -9.10 -12.52 -17.55
C MET A 240 -9.67 -13.61 -16.64
N GLY A 241 -10.21 -13.18 -15.50
CA GLY A 241 -10.69 -14.04 -14.42
C GLY A 241 -10.07 -13.72 -13.06
N VAL A 242 -8.99 -12.94 -13.04
CA VAL A 242 -8.40 -12.33 -11.84
C VAL A 242 -8.52 -10.80 -11.99
N HIS A 243 -9.07 -10.12 -10.99
CA HIS A 243 -9.21 -8.66 -11.01
C HIS A 243 -7.84 -8.00 -11.15
N THR A 244 -7.70 -6.95 -11.97
CA THR A 244 -6.44 -6.20 -12.20
C THR A 244 -5.71 -5.79 -10.91
N GLY A 245 -6.49 -5.47 -9.87
CA GLY A 245 -6.04 -5.25 -8.49
C GLY A 245 -5.29 -6.41 -7.84
N ASP A 246 -5.75 -7.64 -8.06
CA ASP A 246 -5.14 -8.89 -7.59
C ASP A 246 -4.23 -9.54 -8.64
N SER A 247 -4.13 -8.98 -9.84
CA SER A 247 -3.23 -9.45 -10.89
C SER A 247 -1.82 -8.88 -10.72
N ILE A 248 -0.82 -9.67 -11.09
CA ILE A 248 0.49 -9.16 -11.49
C ILE A 248 0.30 -8.42 -12.81
N THR A 249 0.88 -7.22 -12.93
CA THR A 249 0.77 -6.41 -14.14
C THR A 249 2.12 -5.87 -14.55
N VAL A 250 2.28 -5.59 -15.85
CA VAL A 250 3.53 -5.07 -16.42
C VAL A 250 3.28 -3.85 -17.28
N ALA A 251 4.26 -2.95 -17.30
CA ALA A 251 4.31 -1.82 -18.23
C ALA A 251 5.72 -1.72 -18.84
N PRO A 252 5.87 -1.46 -20.15
CA PRO A 252 4.79 -1.30 -21.14
C PRO A 252 4.12 -2.64 -21.49
N VAL A 253 3.17 -2.61 -22.44
CA VAL A 253 2.59 -3.81 -23.06
C VAL A 253 3.67 -4.60 -23.81
N MET A 254 3.72 -5.92 -23.61
CA MET A 254 4.80 -6.79 -24.07
C MET A 254 4.39 -7.69 -25.25
N THR A 255 3.13 -8.11 -25.32
CA THR A 255 2.71 -9.20 -26.22
C THR A 255 1.66 -8.81 -27.28
N LEU A 256 1.41 -7.52 -27.49
CA LEU A 256 0.57 -7.03 -28.58
C LEU A 256 1.38 -6.72 -29.84
N SER A 257 0.80 -7.05 -30.99
CA SER A 257 1.23 -6.46 -32.26
C SER A 257 0.89 -4.96 -32.27
N ASP A 258 1.67 -4.16 -33.00
CA ASP A 258 1.37 -2.73 -33.14
C ASP A 258 -0.05 -2.52 -33.70
N THR A 259 -0.48 -3.30 -34.69
CA THR A 259 -1.86 -3.23 -35.22
C THR A 259 -2.92 -3.41 -34.14
N ALA A 260 -2.78 -4.42 -33.27
CA ALA A 260 -3.72 -4.66 -32.18
C ALA A 260 -3.67 -3.54 -31.13
N TYR A 261 -2.47 -3.04 -30.82
CA TYR A 261 -2.29 -1.91 -29.91
C TYR A 261 -2.93 -0.63 -30.46
N GLN A 262 -2.73 -0.30 -31.74
CA GLN A 262 -3.34 0.87 -32.37
C GLN A 262 -4.87 0.76 -32.44
N LEU A 263 -5.41 -0.44 -32.67
CA LEU A 263 -6.86 -0.68 -32.61
C LEU A 263 -7.40 -0.40 -31.20
N MET A 264 -6.73 -0.92 -30.17
CA MET A 264 -7.07 -0.68 -28.76
C MET A 264 -7.00 0.81 -28.41
N ARG A 265 -5.88 1.47 -28.76
CA ARG A 265 -5.65 2.92 -28.58
C ARG A 265 -6.75 3.74 -29.25
N ASN A 266 -7.06 3.48 -30.51
CA ASN A 266 -8.10 4.22 -31.24
C ASN A 266 -9.50 3.99 -30.64
N THR A 267 -9.78 2.78 -30.16
CA THR A 267 -11.04 2.45 -29.49
C THR A 267 -11.17 3.22 -28.18
N ALA A 268 -10.12 3.26 -27.36
CA ALA A 268 -10.09 4.03 -26.11
C ALA A 268 -10.28 5.53 -26.36
N ILE A 269 -9.58 6.10 -27.35
CA ILE A 269 -9.75 7.52 -27.75
C ILE A 269 -11.19 7.81 -28.15
N ARG A 270 -11.81 6.91 -28.94
CA ARG A 270 -13.20 7.06 -29.37
C ARG A 270 -14.16 7.05 -28.18
N MET A 271 -14.01 6.10 -27.26
CA MET A 271 -14.82 6.06 -26.04
C MET A 271 -14.69 7.34 -25.22
N MET A 272 -13.46 7.84 -25.05
CA MET A 272 -13.18 9.04 -24.27
C MET A 272 -13.83 10.30 -24.88
N ARG A 273 -13.86 10.42 -26.21
CA ARG A 273 -14.56 11.52 -26.91
C ARG A 273 -16.07 11.48 -26.72
N GLU A 274 -16.64 10.28 -26.71
CA GLU A 274 -18.09 10.04 -26.59
C GLU A 274 -18.61 10.14 -25.14
N LEU A 275 -17.72 10.27 -24.15
CA LEU A 275 -18.09 10.62 -22.76
C LEU A 275 -18.64 12.04 -22.62
N GLY A 276 -18.47 12.91 -23.63
CA GLY A 276 -19.02 14.26 -23.60
C GLY A 276 -18.03 15.29 -23.06
N ASN A 277 -18.44 16.11 -22.09
CA ASN A 277 -17.60 17.19 -21.56
C ASN A 277 -16.68 16.70 -20.43
N PHE A 278 -15.78 15.77 -20.78
CA PHE A 278 -14.79 15.19 -19.87
C PHE A 278 -13.40 15.77 -20.14
N ALA A 279 -12.77 16.32 -19.09
CA ALA A 279 -11.42 16.86 -19.12
C ALA A 279 -10.64 16.35 -17.89
N GLY A 280 -9.85 15.30 -18.08
CA GLY A 280 -9.18 14.62 -16.98
C GLY A 280 -8.59 13.27 -17.36
N GLY A 281 -8.15 12.54 -16.33
CA GLY A 281 -7.55 11.21 -16.45
C GLY A 281 -8.58 10.09 -16.35
N CYS A 282 -8.42 9.05 -17.18
CA CYS A 282 -9.33 7.92 -17.26
C CYS A 282 -8.57 6.62 -17.53
N ASN A 283 -9.08 5.52 -16.98
CA ASN A 283 -8.61 4.16 -17.27
C ASN A 283 -9.63 3.43 -18.17
N VAL A 284 -9.17 2.73 -19.20
CA VAL A 284 -9.99 1.87 -20.07
C VAL A 284 -9.44 0.45 -20.05
N GLN A 285 -10.30 -0.53 -19.80
CA GLN A 285 -9.93 -1.94 -19.74
C GLN A 285 -10.42 -2.70 -20.97
N PHE A 286 -9.57 -3.58 -21.48
CA PHE A 286 -9.82 -4.41 -22.65
C PHE A 286 -9.50 -5.87 -22.36
N ALA A 287 -10.24 -6.77 -23.00
CA ALA A 287 -9.84 -8.16 -23.12
C ALA A 287 -9.56 -8.49 -24.59
N LEU A 288 -8.48 -9.23 -24.84
CA LEU A 288 -8.09 -9.67 -26.18
C LEU A 288 -8.02 -11.19 -26.24
N ASN A 289 -8.64 -11.76 -27.27
CA ASN A 289 -8.58 -13.18 -27.56
C ASN A 289 -7.18 -13.53 -28.08
N PRO A 290 -6.40 -14.38 -27.38
CA PRO A 290 -5.03 -14.71 -27.78
C PRO A 290 -4.93 -15.51 -29.08
N GLN A 291 -6.05 -16.02 -29.63
CA GLN A 291 -6.08 -16.80 -30.87
C GLN A 291 -6.52 -15.98 -32.08
N THR A 292 -7.46 -15.06 -31.90
CA THR A 292 -8.09 -14.30 -33.02
C THR A 292 -7.73 -12.82 -33.04
N GLU A 293 -7.10 -12.31 -31.98
CA GLU A 293 -6.89 -10.88 -31.72
C GLU A 293 -8.20 -10.05 -31.66
N GLU A 294 -9.34 -10.72 -31.46
CA GLU A 294 -10.60 -10.05 -31.17
C GLU A 294 -10.48 -9.26 -29.86
N ILE A 295 -10.81 -7.97 -29.90
CA ILE A 295 -10.79 -7.07 -28.75
C ILE A 295 -12.22 -6.80 -28.32
N ILE A 296 -12.46 -6.91 -27.02
CA ILE A 296 -13.66 -6.42 -26.36
C ILE A 296 -13.30 -5.41 -25.28
N VAL A 297 -14.20 -4.49 -25.02
CA VAL A 297 -14.07 -3.55 -23.91
C VAL A 297 -14.72 -4.13 -22.66
N VAL A 298 -14.05 -3.99 -21.52
CA VAL A 298 -14.51 -4.49 -20.22
C VAL A 298 -15.21 -3.39 -19.42
N GLU A 299 -14.55 -2.24 -19.25
CA GLU A 299 -15.07 -1.05 -18.56
C GLU A 299 -14.24 0.20 -18.86
N ILE A 300 -14.77 1.36 -18.45
CA ILE A 300 -14.09 2.66 -18.44
C ILE A 300 -14.32 3.32 -17.09
N ASN A 301 -13.26 3.86 -16.49
CA ASN A 301 -13.29 4.52 -15.18
C ASN A 301 -12.92 6.01 -15.36
N PRO A 302 -13.89 6.95 -15.41
CA PRO A 302 -13.67 8.37 -15.72
C PRO A 302 -13.14 9.16 -14.50
N ARG A 303 -12.11 8.62 -13.85
CA ARG A 303 -11.44 9.17 -12.67
C ARG A 303 -10.02 8.62 -12.58
N VAL A 304 -9.23 9.18 -11.66
CA VAL A 304 -7.99 8.52 -11.25
C VAL A 304 -8.29 7.18 -10.57
N SER A 305 -7.31 6.29 -10.63
CA SER A 305 -7.39 4.90 -10.17
C SER A 305 -6.04 4.44 -9.60
N ARG A 306 -6.02 3.26 -8.98
CA ARG A 306 -4.77 2.57 -8.62
C ARG A 306 -3.86 2.39 -9.83
N SER A 307 -4.42 2.02 -10.98
CA SER A 307 -3.70 1.89 -12.25
C SER A 307 -3.11 3.22 -12.73
N SER A 308 -3.80 4.35 -12.50
CA SER A 308 -3.26 5.68 -12.83
C SER A 308 -2.10 6.10 -11.91
N ALA A 309 -2.14 5.72 -10.62
CA ALA A 309 -1.02 5.93 -9.70
C ALA A 309 0.19 5.09 -10.14
N LEU A 310 -0.03 3.80 -10.41
CA LEU A 310 0.98 2.90 -10.99
C LEU A 310 1.57 3.47 -12.29
N ALA A 311 0.73 3.90 -13.23
CA ALA A 311 1.17 4.49 -14.49
C ALA A 311 1.97 5.77 -14.29
N SER A 312 1.59 6.61 -13.32
CA SER A 312 2.34 7.82 -12.99
C SER A 312 3.74 7.48 -12.49
N LYS A 313 3.88 6.46 -11.64
CA LYS A 313 5.20 5.99 -11.18
C LYS A 313 5.98 5.28 -12.27
N ALA A 314 5.31 4.48 -13.10
CA ALA A 314 5.94 3.75 -14.20
C ALA A 314 6.55 4.70 -15.24
N THR A 315 5.84 5.77 -15.58
CA THR A 315 6.21 6.68 -16.66
C THR A 315 6.96 7.93 -16.20
N GLY A 316 6.78 8.33 -14.94
CA GLY A 316 7.17 9.66 -14.46
C GLY A 316 6.16 10.76 -14.84
N TYR A 317 5.07 10.43 -15.54
CA TYR A 317 4.05 11.40 -15.93
C TYR A 317 3.03 11.59 -14.78
N PRO A 318 2.88 12.80 -14.20
CA PRO A 318 2.04 13.00 -13.02
C PRO A 318 0.55 13.19 -13.39
N ILE A 319 -0.17 12.08 -13.60
CA ILE A 319 -1.54 12.09 -14.15
C ILE A 319 -2.49 12.97 -13.32
N ALA A 320 -2.54 12.80 -11.99
CA ALA A 320 -3.48 13.55 -11.14
C ALA A 320 -3.20 15.06 -11.13
N LYS A 321 -1.92 15.45 -11.13
CA LYS A 321 -1.47 16.85 -11.27
C LYS A 321 -1.96 17.48 -12.56
N ILE A 322 -1.78 16.79 -13.68
CA ILE A 322 -2.21 17.28 -15.00
C ILE A 322 -3.74 17.31 -15.06
N ALA A 323 -4.43 16.23 -14.68
CA ALA A 323 -5.89 16.14 -14.67
C ALA A 323 -6.55 17.27 -13.86
N ALA A 324 -5.99 17.63 -12.70
CA ALA A 324 -6.50 18.75 -11.90
C ALA A 324 -6.40 20.10 -12.63
N LYS A 325 -5.33 20.33 -13.41
CA LYS A 325 -5.19 21.54 -14.23
C LYS A 325 -6.11 21.54 -15.44
N LEU A 326 -6.30 20.39 -16.09
CA LEU A 326 -7.28 20.24 -17.18
C LEU A 326 -8.71 20.55 -16.71
N ALA A 327 -9.07 20.11 -15.50
CA ALA A 327 -10.38 20.35 -14.90
C ALA A 327 -10.71 21.85 -14.72
N ILE A 328 -9.71 22.73 -14.63
CA ILE A 328 -9.90 24.19 -14.53
C ILE A 328 -9.64 24.94 -15.85
N GLY A 329 -9.60 24.22 -16.99
CA GLY A 329 -9.63 24.81 -18.32
C GLY A 329 -8.37 24.61 -19.17
N TYR A 330 -7.22 24.28 -18.55
CA TYR A 330 -5.96 24.11 -19.28
C TYR A 330 -6.05 23.02 -20.35
N ASN A 331 -5.22 23.16 -21.38
CA ASN A 331 -4.99 22.15 -22.40
C ASN A 331 -3.60 21.51 -22.23
N LEU A 332 -3.41 20.30 -22.75
CA LEU A 332 -2.20 19.51 -22.55
C LEU A 332 -0.94 20.19 -23.12
N ASP A 333 -1.07 20.95 -24.21
CA ASP A 333 0.02 21.65 -24.88
C ASP A 333 0.53 22.86 -24.09
N GLU A 334 -0.30 23.40 -23.19
CA GLU A 334 0.01 24.55 -22.35
C GLU A 334 0.75 24.16 -21.07
N LEU A 335 0.60 22.90 -20.65
CA LEU A 335 1.23 22.36 -19.44
C LEU A 335 2.62 21.84 -19.78
N LYS A 336 3.60 22.07 -18.89
CA LYS A 336 4.97 21.55 -19.05
C LYS A 336 5.09 20.13 -18.51
N ASN A 337 5.87 19.30 -19.19
CA ASN A 337 6.35 18.03 -18.64
C ASN A 337 7.34 18.31 -17.50
N GLN A 338 7.07 17.78 -16.31
CA GLN A 338 7.87 18.06 -15.11
C GLN A 338 9.20 17.31 -15.07
N ILE A 339 9.26 16.16 -15.74
CA ILE A 339 10.47 15.33 -15.76
C ILE A 339 11.54 15.95 -16.66
N THR A 340 11.18 16.35 -17.89
CA THR A 340 12.11 16.94 -18.85
C THR A 340 12.23 18.47 -18.72
N GLN A 341 11.17 19.14 -18.28
CA GLN A 341 11.03 20.61 -18.18
C GLN A 341 11.19 21.38 -19.52
N SER A 342 11.46 20.68 -20.61
CA SER A 342 11.72 21.21 -21.95
C SER A 342 10.60 20.90 -22.96
N THR A 343 9.70 19.96 -22.63
CA THR A 343 8.56 19.56 -23.47
C THR A 343 7.22 19.92 -22.81
N SER A 344 6.13 19.88 -23.58
CA SER A 344 4.77 20.00 -23.03
C SER A 344 4.32 18.66 -22.44
N ALA A 345 3.17 18.67 -21.75
CA ALA A 345 2.48 17.48 -21.25
C ALA A 345 1.70 16.77 -22.38
N TYR A 346 1.66 17.33 -23.60
CA TYR A 346 0.96 16.75 -24.75
C TYR A 346 1.85 15.78 -25.54
N PHE A 347 2.10 14.61 -24.96
CA PHE A 347 2.84 13.51 -25.60
C PHE A 347 2.44 12.16 -24.98
N GLU A 348 2.81 11.07 -25.64
CA GLU A 348 2.69 9.71 -25.10
C GLU A 348 4.06 9.27 -24.58
N PRO A 349 4.19 8.89 -23.29
CA PRO A 349 5.45 8.42 -22.73
C PRO A 349 6.03 7.20 -23.45
N ALA A 350 7.36 7.17 -23.55
CA ALA A 350 8.13 6.00 -23.97
C ALA A 350 8.99 5.51 -22.80
N LEU A 351 9.03 4.19 -22.62
CA LEU A 351 9.80 3.54 -21.54
C LEU A 351 10.91 2.70 -22.15
N ASP A 352 12.13 2.83 -21.65
CA ASP A 352 13.28 1.98 -22.02
C ASP A 352 13.61 0.95 -20.92
N TYR A 353 12.66 0.71 -20.03
CA TYR A 353 12.66 -0.26 -18.94
C TYR A 353 11.30 -0.96 -18.85
N VAL A 354 11.26 -1.99 -18.00
CA VAL A 354 10.06 -2.77 -17.67
C VAL A 354 9.73 -2.58 -16.21
N ILE A 355 8.45 -2.35 -15.96
CA ILE A 355 7.84 -2.30 -14.64
C ILE A 355 7.06 -3.59 -14.41
N VAL A 356 7.17 -4.15 -13.22
CA VAL A 356 6.32 -5.26 -12.75
C VAL A 356 5.69 -4.85 -11.44
N LYS A 357 4.36 -4.81 -11.41
CA LYS A 357 3.57 -4.68 -10.18
C LYS A 357 3.17 -6.06 -9.68
N ILE A 358 3.29 -6.29 -8.37
CA ILE A 358 2.76 -7.49 -7.70
C ILE A 358 1.89 -7.05 -6.52
N PRO A 359 0.64 -7.54 -6.40
CA PRO A 359 -0.18 -7.28 -5.23
C PRO A 359 0.36 -7.93 -3.94
N ARG A 360 -0.05 -7.40 -2.79
CA ARG A 360 0.29 -7.90 -1.46
C ARG A 360 -0.98 -8.38 -0.75
N TRP A 361 -0.95 -9.56 -0.13
CA TRP A 361 -2.13 -10.18 0.54
C TRP A 361 -1.86 -10.59 1.99
N ASN A 362 -2.87 -10.49 2.87
CA ASN A 362 -2.79 -10.96 4.26
C ASN A 362 -3.80 -12.07 4.58
N PHE A 363 -3.89 -13.10 3.73
CA PHE A 363 -4.77 -14.25 3.99
C PHE A 363 -4.49 -14.93 5.34
N ASP A 364 -3.25 -14.87 5.83
CA ASP A 364 -2.83 -15.42 7.11
C ASP A 364 -3.56 -14.81 8.32
N LYS A 365 -4.00 -13.54 8.22
CA LYS A 365 -4.76 -12.83 9.26
C LYS A 365 -6.26 -13.17 9.27
N PHE A 366 -6.76 -13.76 8.20
CA PHE A 366 -8.19 -14.07 8.01
C PHE A 366 -8.41 -15.58 7.96
N LYS A 367 -8.36 -16.24 9.13
CA LYS A 367 -8.60 -17.69 9.23
C LYS A 367 -9.95 -18.07 8.59
N GLY A 368 -9.92 -19.03 7.67
CA GLY A 368 -11.09 -19.47 6.91
C GLY A 368 -11.33 -18.70 5.60
N ALA A 369 -10.57 -17.63 5.33
CA ALA A 369 -10.64 -16.96 4.04
C ALA A 369 -10.19 -17.87 2.90
N LYS A 370 -10.93 -17.84 1.78
CA LYS A 370 -10.53 -18.49 0.53
C LYS A 370 -9.39 -17.67 -0.10
N ASP A 371 -8.23 -18.30 -0.24
CA ASP A 371 -6.99 -17.75 -0.81
C ASP A 371 -6.97 -17.73 -2.36
N THR A 372 -8.03 -18.22 -2.99
CA THR A 372 -8.27 -18.12 -4.44
C THR A 372 -8.56 -16.68 -4.85
N LEU A 373 -7.92 -16.24 -5.92
CA LEU A 373 -8.12 -14.93 -6.56
C LEU A 373 -9.25 -15.02 -7.60
N GLY A 374 -9.91 -13.89 -7.84
CA GLY A 374 -11.05 -13.81 -8.76
C GLY A 374 -11.38 -12.36 -9.11
N PHE A 375 -12.63 -12.09 -9.51
CA PHE A 375 -13.10 -10.73 -9.81
C PHE A 375 -13.22 -9.82 -8.59
N GLN A 376 -13.35 -10.36 -7.38
CA GLN A 376 -13.35 -9.57 -6.16
C GLN A 376 -11.92 -9.44 -5.63
N MET A 377 -11.45 -8.19 -5.54
CA MET A 377 -10.11 -7.88 -5.04
C MET A 377 -9.96 -8.23 -3.55
N LYS A 378 -8.81 -8.81 -3.18
CA LYS A 378 -8.47 -9.24 -1.81
C LYS A 378 -7.08 -8.80 -1.36
N SER A 379 -6.28 -8.21 -2.25
CA SER A 379 -5.00 -7.59 -1.92
C SER A 379 -5.19 -6.34 -1.06
N VAL A 380 -4.22 -6.08 -0.20
CA VAL A 380 -4.21 -5.00 0.81
C VAL A 380 -3.19 -3.90 0.49
N GLY A 381 -2.51 -4.01 -0.65
CA GLY A 381 -1.48 -3.10 -1.13
C GLY A 381 -0.71 -3.74 -2.29
N GLU A 382 0.35 -3.10 -2.74
CA GLU A 382 1.13 -3.55 -3.90
C GLU A 382 2.58 -3.07 -3.86
N VAL A 383 3.44 -3.77 -4.62
CA VAL A 383 4.83 -3.39 -4.88
C VAL A 383 5.03 -3.14 -6.36
N MET A 384 6.03 -2.33 -6.68
CA MET A 384 6.50 -2.13 -8.05
C MET A 384 8.01 -2.36 -8.15
N GLY A 385 8.44 -3.17 -9.11
CA GLY A 385 9.85 -3.38 -9.46
C GLY A 385 10.17 -2.80 -10.84
N ILE A 386 11.27 -2.06 -10.95
CA ILE A 386 11.77 -1.49 -12.21
C ILE A 386 13.05 -2.20 -12.63
N GLY A 387 13.15 -2.65 -13.87
CA GLY A 387 14.37 -3.25 -14.43
C GLY A 387 14.48 -3.07 -15.94
N ARG A 388 15.67 -3.27 -16.52
CA ARG A 388 15.88 -3.19 -17.99
C ARG A 388 15.30 -4.39 -18.74
N SER A 389 14.82 -5.40 -18.01
CA SER A 389 14.14 -6.56 -18.55
C SER A 389 13.04 -7.02 -17.59
N PHE A 390 12.06 -7.77 -18.11
CA PHE A 390 11.04 -8.39 -17.26
C PHE A 390 11.63 -9.30 -16.19
N ALA A 391 12.68 -10.08 -16.53
CA ALA A 391 13.32 -10.98 -15.57
C ALA A 391 13.92 -10.22 -14.38
N GLU A 392 14.61 -9.10 -14.64
CA GLU A 392 15.13 -8.25 -13.56
C GLU A 392 14.00 -7.61 -12.74
N ALA A 393 13.01 -7.02 -13.41
CA ALA A 393 11.91 -6.31 -12.77
C ALA A 393 11.06 -7.23 -11.88
N VAL A 394 10.75 -8.45 -12.33
CA VAL A 394 9.95 -9.40 -11.54
C VAL A 394 10.69 -9.89 -10.30
N GLN A 395 12.01 -10.08 -10.38
CA GLN A 395 12.79 -10.48 -9.20
C GLN A 395 12.87 -9.36 -8.16
N LYS A 396 13.04 -8.10 -8.60
CA LYS A 396 12.98 -6.92 -7.71
C LYS A 396 11.60 -6.73 -7.09
N ALA A 397 10.53 -6.95 -7.86
CA ALA A 397 9.17 -6.93 -7.35
C ALA A 397 8.98 -8.02 -6.29
N CYS A 398 9.43 -9.26 -6.53
CA CYS A 398 9.38 -10.32 -5.52
C CYS A 398 10.18 -10.01 -4.25
N GLN A 399 11.36 -9.40 -4.37
CA GLN A 399 12.18 -8.93 -3.22
C GLN A 399 11.47 -7.87 -2.38
N SER A 400 10.54 -7.12 -2.99
CA SER A 400 9.82 -6.03 -2.33
C SER A 400 8.58 -6.49 -1.55
N LEU A 401 8.13 -7.74 -1.72
CA LEU A 401 6.83 -8.19 -1.22
C LEU A 401 6.68 -8.28 0.30
N GLU A 402 7.77 -8.14 1.05
CA GLU A 402 7.74 -8.27 2.52
C GLU A 402 7.04 -9.57 2.96
N ASN A 403 7.40 -10.67 2.29
CA ASN A 403 6.91 -12.02 2.53
C ASN A 403 8.05 -13.06 2.59
N GLU A 404 9.29 -12.60 2.87
CA GLU A 404 10.52 -13.41 2.97
C GLU A 404 11.08 -13.92 1.62
N ALA A 405 10.40 -13.65 0.51
CA ALA A 405 10.96 -13.91 -0.81
C ALA A 405 12.20 -13.03 -1.04
N VAL A 406 13.33 -13.66 -1.36
CA VAL A 406 14.59 -12.98 -1.70
C VAL A 406 14.73 -12.74 -3.22
N GLY A 407 13.67 -13.06 -3.97
CA GLY A 407 13.43 -12.89 -5.40
C GLY A 407 12.42 -13.92 -5.88
N LEU A 408 12.50 -14.43 -7.12
CA LEU A 408 11.49 -15.35 -7.66
C LEU A 408 11.62 -16.79 -7.12
N GLY A 409 11.19 -17.01 -5.87
CA GLY A 409 11.09 -18.33 -5.27
C GLY A 409 11.26 -18.32 -3.75
N TYR A 410 10.73 -19.36 -3.09
CA TYR A 410 11.06 -19.69 -1.71
C TYR A 410 12.09 -20.81 -1.72
N TYR A 411 13.29 -20.53 -1.22
CA TYR A 411 14.39 -21.49 -1.23
C TYR A 411 14.27 -22.42 -0.02
N GLY A 412 14.03 -23.71 -0.30
CA GLY A 412 13.70 -24.77 0.65
C GLY A 412 13.11 -25.97 -0.11
N LYS A 413 12.82 -27.10 0.56
CA LYS A 413 12.12 -28.22 -0.12
C LYS A 413 10.66 -27.85 -0.35
N SER A 414 10.27 -27.62 -1.61
CA SER A 414 8.85 -27.67 -1.98
C SER A 414 8.35 -29.09 -1.71
N LEU A 415 7.25 -29.20 -0.96
CA LEU A 415 6.67 -30.49 -0.59
C LEU A 415 5.80 -31.08 -1.70
N MET A 416 5.56 -30.31 -2.78
CA MET A 416 4.66 -30.70 -3.86
C MET A 416 5.41 -31.39 -5.00
N HIS A 417 4.83 -32.46 -5.53
CA HIS A 417 5.33 -33.11 -6.74
C HIS A 417 4.89 -32.34 -8.01
N ALA A 418 5.53 -32.61 -9.15
CA ALA A 418 5.27 -31.90 -10.41
C ALA A 418 3.79 -31.92 -10.83
N ASP A 419 3.12 -33.06 -10.73
CA ASP A 419 1.70 -33.20 -11.08
C ASP A 419 0.79 -32.40 -10.12
N GLU A 420 1.11 -32.40 -8.83
CA GLU A 420 0.40 -31.61 -7.81
C GLU A 420 0.56 -30.11 -8.07
N LEU A 421 1.76 -29.67 -8.45
CA LEU A 421 2.03 -28.27 -8.82
C LEU A 421 1.19 -27.85 -10.02
N ILE A 422 1.08 -28.70 -11.05
CA ILE A 422 0.25 -28.42 -12.23
C ILE A 422 -1.23 -28.31 -11.88
N GLU A 423 -1.75 -29.18 -11.02
CA GLU A 423 -3.14 -29.06 -10.55
C GLU A 423 -3.33 -27.82 -9.68
N TYR A 424 -2.36 -27.47 -8.84
CA TYR A 424 -2.39 -26.30 -7.96
C TYR A 424 -2.47 -24.98 -8.75
N ILE A 425 -1.60 -24.79 -9.76
CA ILE A 425 -1.50 -23.52 -10.50
C ILE A 425 -2.72 -23.23 -11.40
N LYS A 426 -3.58 -24.23 -11.68
CA LYS A 426 -4.84 -24.01 -12.42
C LYS A 426 -5.74 -23.01 -11.70
N ILE A 427 -5.72 -23.03 -10.37
CA ILE A 427 -6.49 -22.12 -9.54
C ILE A 427 -5.61 -20.91 -9.23
N PRO A 428 -6.01 -19.68 -9.64
CA PRO A 428 -5.27 -18.48 -9.30
C PRO A 428 -5.23 -18.28 -7.78
N LYS A 429 -4.03 -18.21 -7.22
CA LYS A 429 -3.75 -18.01 -5.79
C LYS A 429 -2.61 -17.00 -5.63
N TRP A 430 -2.51 -16.43 -4.44
CA TRP A 430 -1.51 -15.41 -4.11
C TRP A 430 -0.05 -15.83 -4.36
N ASP A 431 0.28 -17.12 -4.23
CA ASP A 431 1.65 -17.65 -4.43
C ASP A 431 1.86 -18.29 -5.82
N ARG A 432 0.90 -18.15 -6.75
CA ARG A 432 0.90 -18.86 -8.04
C ARG A 432 2.19 -18.63 -8.85
N ILE A 433 2.74 -17.43 -8.86
CA ILE A 433 4.00 -17.14 -9.59
C ILE A 433 5.18 -17.97 -9.07
N PHE A 434 5.27 -18.18 -7.75
CA PHE A 434 6.30 -19.02 -7.15
C PHE A 434 6.07 -20.50 -7.48
N ARG A 435 4.81 -20.94 -7.55
CA ARG A 435 4.45 -22.31 -7.94
C ARG A 435 4.66 -22.61 -9.42
N ILE A 436 4.50 -21.60 -10.29
CA ILE A 436 4.89 -21.70 -11.70
C ILE A 436 6.41 -21.93 -11.81
N LYS A 437 7.21 -21.18 -11.06
CA LYS A 437 8.66 -21.39 -10.98
C LYS A 437 8.99 -22.81 -10.48
N ASP A 438 8.36 -23.26 -9.40
CA ASP A 438 8.53 -24.62 -8.87
C ASP A 438 8.21 -25.70 -9.93
N ALA A 439 7.12 -25.53 -10.69
CA ALA A 439 6.72 -26.47 -11.74
C ALA A 439 7.76 -26.54 -12.88
N LEU A 440 8.30 -25.41 -13.32
CA LEU A 440 9.36 -25.35 -14.33
C LEU A 440 10.67 -25.97 -13.82
N MET A 441 11.00 -25.77 -12.54
CA MET A 441 12.14 -26.41 -11.89
C MET A 441 11.97 -27.93 -11.80
N ALA A 442 10.75 -28.41 -11.57
CA ALA A 442 10.39 -29.83 -11.56
C ALA A 442 10.29 -30.46 -12.96
N GLY A 443 10.48 -29.69 -14.03
CA GLY A 443 10.51 -30.19 -15.41
C GLY A 443 9.16 -30.15 -16.14
N ALA A 444 8.15 -29.48 -15.60
CA ALA A 444 6.90 -29.27 -16.32
C ALA A 444 7.14 -28.46 -17.60
N SER A 445 6.49 -28.86 -18.70
CA SER A 445 6.62 -28.12 -19.96
C SER A 445 5.88 -26.78 -19.91
N ILE A 446 6.47 -25.77 -20.57
CA ILE A 446 5.84 -24.45 -20.77
C ILE A 446 4.43 -24.59 -21.33
N LYS A 447 4.24 -25.47 -22.34
CA LYS A 447 2.93 -25.75 -22.94
C LYS A 447 1.90 -26.15 -21.88
N ARG A 448 2.25 -27.07 -20.98
CA ARG A 448 1.34 -27.55 -19.93
C ARG A 448 0.99 -26.45 -18.93
N ILE A 449 1.96 -25.60 -18.57
CA ILE A 449 1.72 -24.45 -17.68
C ILE A 449 0.80 -23.44 -18.34
N CYS A 450 1.04 -23.06 -19.60
CA CYS A 450 0.17 -22.15 -20.34
C CYS A 450 -1.25 -22.72 -20.50
N GLU A 451 -1.39 -24.02 -20.79
CA GLU A 451 -2.70 -24.68 -20.87
C GLU A 451 -3.47 -24.64 -19.53
N SER A 452 -2.75 -24.76 -18.42
CA SER A 452 -3.32 -24.82 -17.06
C SER A 452 -3.66 -23.43 -16.51
N THR A 453 -2.82 -22.43 -16.80
CA THR A 453 -2.92 -21.08 -16.20
C THR A 453 -3.53 -20.05 -17.14
N LYS A 454 -3.48 -20.30 -18.46
CA LYS A 454 -3.79 -19.37 -19.55
C LYS A 454 -2.89 -18.13 -19.62
N ILE A 455 -1.85 -18.05 -18.81
CA ILE A 455 -0.84 -16.97 -18.85
C ILE A 455 -0.13 -17.02 -20.20
N ASP A 456 0.19 -15.84 -20.77
CA ASP A 456 0.87 -15.78 -22.06
C ASP A 456 2.23 -16.48 -22.01
N ARG A 457 2.51 -17.25 -23.06
CA ARG A 457 3.74 -18.04 -23.19
C ARG A 457 5.01 -17.20 -23.04
N TRP A 458 4.98 -15.92 -23.45
CA TRP A 458 6.12 -15.02 -23.38
C TRP A 458 6.61 -14.87 -21.94
N PHE A 459 5.71 -14.64 -20.99
CA PHE A 459 6.08 -14.53 -19.57
C PHE A 459 6.66 -15.82 -19.02
N ILE A 460 6.06 -16.97 -19.37
CA ILE A 460 6.55 -18.29 -18.94
C ILE A 460 7.94 -18.58 -19.52
N TYR A 461 8.23 -18.16 -20.76
CA TYR A 461 9.59 -18.23 -21.31
C TYR A 461 10.60 -17.35 -20.55
N GLN A 462 10.20 -16.15 -20.09
CA GLN A 462 11.11 -15.34 -19.26
C GLN A 462 11.36 -15.98 -17.90
N ILE A 463 10.34 -16.56 -17.26
CA ILE A 463 10.52 -17.31 -16.00
C ILE A 463 11.39 -18.54 -16.23
N GLN A 464 11.25 -19.24 -17.36
CA GLN A 464 12.14 -20.37 -17.71
C GLN A 464 13.61 -19.95 -17.76
N LYS A 465 13.94 -18.75 -18.28
CA LYS A 465 15.34 -18.25 -18.27
C LYS A 465 15.88 -18.10 -16.85
N ILE A 466 15.06 -17.59 -15.93
CA ILE A 466 15.40 -17.51 -14.51
C ILE A 466 15.65 -18.93 -13.96
N CYS A 467 14.74 -19.87 -14.23
CA CYS A 467 14.90 -21.27 -13.82
C CYS A 467 16.16 -21.94 -14.40
N ASP A 468 16.51 -21.66 -15.66
CA ASP A 468 17.67 -22.24 -16.32
C ASP A 468 18.98 -21.69 -15.70
N CYS A 469 19.03 -20.39 -15.41
CA CYS A 469 20.14 -19.78 -14.68
C CYS A 469 20.25 -20.35 -13.26
N GLU A 470 19.13 -20.50 -12.55
CA GLU A 470 19.11 -21.13 -11.22
C GLU A 470 19.64 -22.57 -11.26
N LYS A 471 19.24 -23.37 -12.25
CA LYS A 471 19.76 -24.73 -12.45
C LYS A 471 21.26 -24.73 -12.72
N GLN A 472 21.78 -23.74 -13.45
CA GLN A 472 23.22 -23.61 -13.68
C GLN A 472 23.96 -23.24 -12.39
N ILE A 473 23.47 -22.26 -11.62
CA ILE A 473 24.08 -21.85 -10.33
C ILE A 473 24.14 -23.06 -9.38
N ALA A 474 23.10 -23.88 -9.33
CA ALA A 474 23.01 -25.05 -8.46
C ALA A 474 24.07 -26.14 -8.73
N LEU A 475 24.80 -26.08 -9.85
CA LEU A 475 25.90 -27.01 -10.17
C LEU A 475 27.22 -26.65 -9.50
N TYR A 476 27.30 -25.47 -8.88
CA TYR A 476 28.53 -24.91 -8.34
C TYR A 476 28.40 -24.63 -6.85
N ASP A 477 29.55 -24.35 -6.24
CA ASP A 477 29.69 -23.75 -4.92
C ASP A 477 30.33 -22.35 -5.03
N LEU A 478 30.52 -21.66 -3.91
CA LEU A 478 31.10 -20.32 -3.87
C LEU A 478 32.45 -20.20 -4.58
N LYS A 479 33.26 -21.26 -4.57
CA LYS A 479 34.63 -21.28 -5.13
C LYS A 479 34.64 -21.60 -6.62
N THR A 480 33.66 -22.37 -7.09
CA THR A 480 33.63 -22.93 -8.44
C THR A 480 32.64 -22.21 -9.37
N LEU A 481 31.72 -21.39 -8.84
CA LEU A 481 30.78 -20.60 -9.64
C LEU A 481 31.53 -19.75 -10.67
N PRO A 482 31.30 -19.88 -11.99
CA PRO A 482 31.97 -19.05 -12.99
C PRO A 482 31.49 -17.59 -12.96
N ASP A 483 32.40 -16.66 -13.23
CA ASP A 483 32.13 -15.22 -13.26
C ASP A 483 31.04 -14.83 -14.27
N ASP A 484 31.00 -15.49 -15.44
CA ASP A 484 29.99 -15.25 -16.47
C ASP A 484 28.58 -15.69 -16.03
N VAL A 485 28.48 -16.78 -15.27
CA VAL A 485 27.20 -17.26 -14.71
C VAL A 485 26.73 -16.29 -13.61
N LEU A 486 27.63 -15.86 -12.73
CA LEU A 486 27.32 -14.84 -11.72
C LEU A 486 26.83 -13.55 -12.39
N LYS A 487 27.51 -13.11 -13.44
CA LYS A 487 27.14 -11.94 -14.22
C LYS A 487 25.73 -12.09 -14.82
N GLU A 488 25.46 -13.18 -15.53
CA GLU A 488 24.15 -13.48 -16.10
C GLU A 488 23.05 -13.48 -15.03
N ALA A 489 23.30 -14.08 -13.86
CA ALA A 489 22.38 -14.07 -12.74
C ALA A 489 22.03 -12.63 -12.29
N LYS A 490 23.02 -11.74 -12.17
CA LYS A 490 22.76 -10.34 -11.81
C LYS A 490 21.95 -9.60 -12.88
N PHE A 491 22.21 -9.83 -14.17
CA PHE A 491 21.38 -9.27 -15.26
C PHE A 491 19.94 -9.79 -15.28
N LEU A 492 19.71 -11.00 -14.77
CA LEU A 492 18.38 -11.57 -14.56
C LEU A 492 17.74 -11.15 -13.23
N GLY A 493 18.39 -10.28 -12.43
CA GLY A 493 17.87 -9.73 -11.18
C GLY A 493 18.02 -10.61 -9.95
N PHE A 494 18.83 -11.69 -10.00
CA PHE A 494 19.07 -12.52 -8.82
C PHE A 494 19.75 -11.69 -7.72
N SER A 495 19.25 -11.76 -6.49
CA SER A 495 19.95 -11.22 -5.33
C SER A 495 21.14 -12.10 -4.94
N ASP A 496 22.10 -11.49 -4.26
CA ASP A 496 23.28 -12.18 -3.72
C ASP A 496 22.83 -13.29 -2.74
N GLU A 497 21.79 -13.02 -1.95
CA GLU A 497 21.14 -13.98 -1.04
C GLU A 497 20.51 -15.16 -1.80
N GLN A 498 19.85 -14.92 -2.94
CA GLN A 498 19.30 -16.00 -3.76
C GLN A 498 20.38 -16.96 -4.25
N ILE A 499 21.47 -16.40 -4.79
CA ILE A 499 22.58 -17.17 -5.36
C ILE A 499 23.16 -18.10 -4.28
N VAL A 500 23.38 -17.58 -3.08
CA VAL A 500 23.91 -18.34 -1.94
C VAL A 500 22.93 -19.43 -1.47
N ARG A 501 21.63 -19.13 -1.37
CA ARG A 501 20.61 -20.14 -1.02
C ARG A 501 20.50 -21.27 -2.06
N ILE A 502 20.67 -20.96 -3.34
CA ILE A 502 20.67 -21.97 -4.42
C ILE A 502 21.83 -22.95 -4.24
N MET A 503 23.03 -22.44 -3.92
CA MET A 503 24.23 -23.25 -3.66
C MET A 503 24.20 -23.94 -2.28
N LYS A 504 23.19 -23.67 -1.44
CA LYS A 504 23.06 -24.15 -0.05
C LYS A 504 24.21 -23.68 0.85
N GLU A 505 24.62 -22.44 0.64
CA GLU A 505 25.60 -21.73 1.44
C GLU A 505 24.86 -20.66 2.29
N GLU A 506 25.56 -19.95 3.17
CA GLU A 506 24.90 -19.01 4.12
C GLU A 506 25.39 -17.55 4.04
N ASP A 507 26.51 -17.26 3.37
CA ASP A 507 27.13 -15.92 3.37
C ASP A 507 27.01 -15.18 2.03
N ALA A 508 25.96 -14.35 1.90
CA ALA A 508 25.72 -13.48 0.75
C ALA A 508 26.78 -12.39 0.55
N GLU A 509 27.53 -12.01 1.59
CA GLU A 509 28.55 -10.97 1.51
C GLU A 509 29.72 -11.40 0.62
N ILE A 510 30.02 -12.71 0.56
CA ILE A 510 31.07 -13.25 -0.32
C ILE A 510 30.73 -13.01 -1.79
N ILE A 511 29.47 -13.21 -2.19
CA ILE A 511 29.01 -12.92 -3.56
C ILE A 511 29.11 -11.43 -3.85
N TYR A 512 28.69 -10.59 -2.91
CA TYR A 512 28.78 -9.15 -2.99
C TYR A 512 30.23 -8.65 -3.21
N GLU A 513 31.17 -9.09 -2.39
CA GLU A 513 32.59 -8.70 -2.51
C GLU A 513 33.20 -9.21 -3.83
N ARG A 514 32.86 -10.43 -4.25
CA ARG A 514 33.32 -11.00 -5.51
C ARG A 514 32.83 -10.19 -6.72
N ARG A 515 31.53 -9.90 -6.81
CA ARG A 515 30.98 -9.11 -7.93
C ARG A 515 31.55 -7.70 -7.95
N LYS A 516 31.74 -7.09 -6.78
CA LYS A 516 32.35 -5.77 -6.65
C LYS A 516 33.80 -5.75 -7.13
N ALA A 517 34.60 -6.76 -6.78
CA ALA A 517 35.98 -6.90 -7.25
C ALA A 517 36.06 -7.03 -8.79
N MET A 518 35.05 -7.64 -9.43
CA MET A 518 34.91 -7.71 -10.88
C MET A 518 34.44 -6.38 -11.51
N GLY A 519 33.97 -5.44 -10.70
CA GLY A 519 33.31 -4.22 -11.12
C GLY A 519 31.89 -4.44 -11.65
N LEU A 520 31.21 -5.49 -11.17
CA LEU A 520 29.79 -5.76 -11.37
C LEU A 520 28.98 -5.17 -10.21
N THR A 521 28.75 -3.87 -10.30
CA THR A 521 27.94 -3.08 -9.37
C THR A 521 26.73 -2.51 -10.11
N ARG A 522 25.70 -2.14 -9.35
CA ARG A 522 24.53 -1.47 -9.90
C ARG A 522 24.93 -0.11 -10.48
N VAL A 523 24.24 0.26 -11.54
CA VAL A 523 24.14 1.63 -12.02
C VAL A 523 22.73 2.12 -11.77
N PHE A 524 22.57 3.41 -11.50
CA PHE A 524 21.26 4.01 -11.30
C PHE A 524 20.88 4.78 -12.56
N LYS A 525 19.72 4.43 -13.12
CA LYS A 525 19.10 5.05 -14.28
C LYS A 525 17.94 5.91 -13.86
N MET A 526 17.66 6.95 -14.62
CA MET A 526 16.62 7.91 -14.36
C MET A 526 15.34 7.53 -15.10
N VAL A 527 14.19 7.67 -14.43
CA VAL A 527 12.88 7.66 -15.09
C VAL A 527 12.69 9.00 -15.79
N ASP A 528 12.58 8.99 -17.11
CA ASP A 528 12.65 10.20 -17.93
C ASP A 528 11.43 10.46 -18.82
N THR A 529 10.42 9.59 -18.77
CA THR A 529 9.20 9.58 -19.60
C THR A 529 9.39 9.52 -21.13
N CYS A 530 10.61 9.48 -21.65
CA CYS A 530 10.92 9.68 -23.07
C CYS A 530 12.01 8.76 -23.64
N SER A 531 12.42 7.72 -22.92
CA SER A 531 13.44 6.77 -23.35
C SER A 531 14.74 7.45 -23.79
N ALA A 532 15.22 8.39 -22.97
CA ALA A 532 16.41 9.21 -23.17
C ALA A 532 16.43 10.11 -24.42
N GLU A 533 15.28 10.36 -25.07
CA GLU A 533 15.20 11.35 -26.15
C GLU A 533 15.53 12.77 -25.65
N PHE A 534 15.10 13.09 -24.41
CA PHE A 534 15.36 14.35 -23.75
C PHE A 534 16.04 14.14 -22.39
N GLU A 535 16.85 15.11 -21.98
CA GLU A 535 17.49 15.08 -20.66
C GLU A 535 16.44 15.27 -19.56
N ALA A 536 16.30 14.29 -18.67
CA ALA A 536 15.49 14.43 -17.46
C ALA A 536 16.23 15.25 -16.39
N LYS A 537 15.46 16.09 -15.67
CA LYS A 537 15.95 16.96 -14.59
C LYS A 537 15.49 16.48 -13.22
N THR A 538 14.50 15.59 -13.18
CA THR A 538 13.91 15.09 -11.95
C THR A 538 14.67 13.86 -11.45
N PRO A 539 15.24 13.88 -10.23
CA PRO A 539 16.08 12.82 -9.68
C PRO A 539 15.26 11.61 -9.18
N TYR A 540 14.60 10.92 -10.11
CA TYR A 540 13.84 9.70 -9.90
C TYR A 540 14.61 8.51 -10.52
N PHE A 541 15.17 7.66 -9.67
CA PHE A 541 16.08 6.59 -10.06
C PHE A 541 15.57 5.18 -9.79
N TYR A 542 16.07 4.25 -10.59
CA TYR A 542 16.05 2.80 -10.33
C TYR A 542 17.42 2.19 -10.64
N SER A 543 17.73 1.06 -10.02
CA SER A 543 18.99 0.33 -10.20
C SER A 543 18.87 -0.75 -11.27
N THR A 544 19.95 -0.97 -12.01
CA THR A 544 20.12 -2.10 -12.94
C THR A 544 21.59 -2.49 -13.05
N PHE A 545 21.88 -3.64 -13.67
CA PHE A 545 23.23 -4.02 -14.06
C PHE A 545 23.47 -3.72 -15.54
N GLU A 546 24.59 -3.06 -15.86
CA GLU A 546 25.01 -2.79 -17.23
C GLU A 546 26.44 -3.27 -17.49
N ASN A 547 26.74 -3.58 -18.75
CA ASN A 547 28.11 -3.83 -19.17
C ASN A 547 28.90 -2.52 -19.13
N LYS A 548 30.18 -2.58 -18.72
CA LYS A 548 31.08 -1.43 -18.83
C LYS A 548 31.10 -0.94 -20.28
N PRO A 549 30.93 0.37 -20.54
CA PRO A 549 30.91 0.90 -21.89
C PRO A 549 32.24 0.60 -22.62
N VAL A 550 32.13 0.14 -23.86
CA VAL A 550 33.28 -0.25 -24.71
C VAL A 550 34.13 0.98 -25.10
N ASN A 551 33.53 2.17 -25.10
CA ASN A 551 34.20 3.43 -25.40
C ASN A 551 34.20 4.36 -24.17
N LYS A 552 35.34 5.01 -23.88
CA LYS A 552 35.48 6.09 -22.88
C LYS A 552 34.77 7.40 -23.29
N THR A 553 33.66 7.31 -24.02
CA THR A 553 32.86 8.49 -24.36
C THR A 553 32.04 8.93 -23.15
N LYS A 554 31.82 10.24 -23.02
CA LYS A 554 31.16 10.96 -21.91
C LYS A 554 29.72 10.53 -21.55
N LEU A 555 29.21 9.42 -22.08
CA LEU A 555 27.92 8.87 -21.67
C LEU A 555 28.08 8.32 -20.25
N LEU A 556 27.50 9.01 -19.27
CA LEU A 556 27.49 8.62 -17.87
C LEU A 556 26.86 7.22 -17.76
N SER A 557 27.61 6.22 -17.28
CA SER A 557 27.05 4.89 -17.03
C SER A 557 26.04 4.90 -15.87
N ASN A 558 26.24 5.80 -14.91
CA ASN A 558 25.39 6.01 -13.74
C ASN A 558 24.86 7.45 -13.77
N GLU A 559 23.54 7.60 -13.77
CA GLU A 559 22.83 8.88 -13.93
C GLU A 559 22.53 9.54 -12.57
N SER A 560 22.63 8.79 -11.47
CA SER A 560 22.59 9.41 -10.14
C SER A 560 23.92 10.07 -9.81
N LEU A 561 23.95 11.40 -9.88
CA LEU A 561 25.13 12.20 -9.54
C LEU A 561 25.18 12.47 -8.04
N VAL A 562 26.30 12.13 -7.41
CA VAL A 562 26.53 12.33 -5.98
C VAL A 562 26.84 13.81 -5.73
N SER A 563 26.07 14.47 -4.87
CA SER A 563 26.30 15.86 -4.48
C SER A 563 27.32 15.98 -3.32
N ASP A 564 27.84 17.17 -3.06
CA ASP A 564 28.68 17.46 -1.89
C ASP A 564 27.88 17.77 -0.61
N LYS A 565 26.53 17.85 -0.71
CA LYS A 565 25.67 18.12 0.45
C LYS A 565 25.68 16.93 1.41
N LYS A 566 25.48 17.20 2.70
CA LYS A 566 25.20 16.14 3.67
C LYS A 566 23.83 15.52 3.33
N LYS A 567 23.81 14.20 3.11
CA LYS A 567 22.59 13.48 2.75
C LYS A 567 22.03 12.68 3.90
N ILE A 568 20.72 12.60 4.00
CA ILE A 568 20.04 11.70 4.91
C ILE A 568 19.13 10.80 4.09
N ILE A 569 19.29 9.49 4.27
CA ILE A 569 18.39 8.51 3.68
C ILE A 569 17.23 8.25 4.65
N VAL A 570 16.01 8.29 4.16
CA VAL A 570 14.81 7.79 4.83
C VAL A 570 14.40 6.49 4.16
N LEU A 571 14.28 5.42 4.95
CA LEU A 571 13.78 4.14 4.46
C LEU A 571 12.25 4.10 4.58
N GLY A 572 11.57 3.89 3.45
CA GLY A 572 10.13 3.72 3.41
C GLY A 572 9.67 2.36 3.94
N SER A 573 8.36 2.17 3.95
CA SER A 573 7.74 0.95 4.50
C SER A 573 7.68 -0.22 3.54
N GLY A 574 7.91 -0.03 2.24
CA GLY A 574 7.53 -1.02 1.23
C GLY A 574 6.00 -1.10 1.05
N PRO A 575 5.44 -2.21 0.55
CA PRO A 575 4.02 -2.31 0.20
C PRO A 575 3.13 -2.14 1.41
N ASN A 576 1.96 -1.51 1.28
CA ASN A 576 1.00 -1.53 2.38
C ASN A 576 0.51 -2.95 2.71
N ARG A 577 0.27 -3.19 4.00
CA ARG A 577 -0.28 -4.43 4.56
C ARG A 577 -0.91 -4.14 5.91
N ILE A 578 -1.77 -5.04 6.40
CA ILE A 578 -2.44 -4.83 7.69
C ILE A 578 -1.40 -4.68 8.82
N GLY A 579 -1.48 -3.55 9.53
CA GLY A 579 -0.53 -3.13 10.56
C GLY A 579 0.65 -2.29 10.08
N GLN A 580 0.84 -2.14 8.77
CA GLN A 580 1.82 -1.26 8.12
C GLN A 580 1.16 -0.55 6.92
N GLY A 581 0.34 0.44 7.23
CA GLY A 581 -0.45 1.20 6.29
C GLY A 581 0.19 2.54 5.92
N ILE A 582 -0.66 3.47 5.50
CA ILE A 582 -0.29 4.81 5.03
C ILE A 582 0.30 5.69 6.15
N GLU A 583 0.08 5.32 7.41
CA GLU A 583 0.54 6.08 8.57
C GLU A 583 2.07 6.22 8.57
N PHE A 584 2.79 5.17 8.14
CA PHE A 584 4.25 5.19 8.02
C PHE A 584 4.73 5.95 6.79
N ASP A 585 3.94 5.97 5.71
CA ASP A 585 4.23 6.82 4.54
C ASP A 585 4.12 8.30 4.91
N TYR A 586 3.06 8.67 5.64
CA TYR A 586 2.88 10.00 6.21
C TYR A 586 4.11 10.39 7.05
N CYS A 587 4.60 9.48 7.91
CA CYS A 587 5.80 9.71 8.69
C CYS A 587 7.05 9.96 7.83
N CYS A 588 7.24 9.15 6.79
CA CYS A 588 8.35 9.29 5.86
C CYS A 588 8.32 10.62 5.11
N VAL A 589 7.15 11.06 4.64
CA VAL A 589 6.99 12.34 3.92
C VAL A 589 7.34 13.52 4.83
N HIS A 590 6.79 13.58 6.05
CA HIS A 590 7.16 14.63 7.00
C HIS A 590 8.64 14.61 7.38
N GLY A 591 9.23 13.41 7.46
CA GLY A 591 10.67 13.24 7.67
C GLY A 591 11.49 13.87 6.55
N LEU A 592 11.16 13.56 5.29
CA LEU A 592 11.82 14.16 4.12
C LEU A 592 11.72 15.68 4.11
N LEU A 593 10.52 16.22 4.39
CA LEU A 593 10.30 17.67 4.44
C LEU A 593 11.15 18.33 5.53
N ALA A 594 11.20 17.73 6.73
CA ALA A 594 12.02 18.24 7.82
C ALA A 594 13.53 18.21 7.52
N ILE A 595 14.00 17.17 6.83
CA ILE A 595 15.40 17.07 6.37
C ILE A 595 15.74 18.21 5.41
N LYS A 596 14.86 18.48 4.44
CA LYS A 596 15.02 19.57 3.47
C LYS A 596 15.02 20.94 4.15
N GLU A 597 14.08 21.17 5.07
CA GLU A 597 14.02 22.39 5.88
C GLU A 597 15.30 22.62 6.71
N ALA A 598 15.94 21.54 7.17
CA ALA A 598 17.21 21.60 7.88
C ALA A 598 18.44 21.75 6.96
N GLY A 599 18.26 21.86 5.65
CA GLY A 599 19.31 22.10 4.67
C GLY A 599 20.13 20.87 4.24
N TYR A 600 19.65 19.67 4.55
CA TYR A 600 20.24 18.41 4.10
C TYR A 600 19.63 17.97 2.76
N GLU A 601 20.36 17.16 2.01
CA GLU A 601 19.80 16.47 0.84
C GLU A 601 19.00 15.25 1.33
N ALA A 602 17.69 15.27 1.10
CA ALA A 602 16.76 14.22 1.52
C ALA A 602 16.64 13.14 0.46
N ILE A 603 17.00 11.91 0.80
CA ILE A 603 16.95 10.75 -0.11
C ILE A 603 15.89 9.76 0.37
N MET A 604 14.96 9.39 -0.50
CA MET A 604 13.95 8.37 -0.23
C MET A 604 14.32 7.05 -0.89
N VAL A 605 14.17 5.93 -0.16
CA VAL A 605 14.24 4.57 -0.70
C VAL A 605 12.94 3.85 -0.36
N ASN A 606 12.09 3.60 -1.36
CA ASN A 606 10.81 2.91 -1.20
C ASN A 606 10.35 2.29 -2.53
N CYS A 607 9.42 1.33 -2.49
CA CYS A 607 8.95 0.61 -3.67
C CYS A 607 7.42 0.49 -3.78
N ASN A 608 6.69 1.30 -3.02
CA ASN A 608 5.23 1.32 -3.04
C ASN A 608 4.71 2.38 -4.03
N PRO A 609 4.03 1.97 -5.12
CA PRO A 609 3.60 2.91 -6.16
C PRO A 609 2.40 3.79 -5.74
N GLU A 610 1.64 3.40 -4.70
CA GLU A 610 0.43 4.10 -4.26
C GLU A 610 0.73 5.34 -3.41
N THR A 611 2.00 5.55 -3.02
CA THR A 611 2.36 6.44 -1.90
C THR A 611 2.86 7.82 -2.31
N VAL A 612 2.77 8.76 -1.37
CA VAL A 612 3.29 10.13 -1.55
C VAL A 612 4.81 10.13 -1.36
N SER A 613 5.40 9.26 -0.54
CA SER A 613 6.87 9.19 -0.42
C SER A 613 7.58 8.84 -1.73
N THR A 614 6.92 8.11 -2.63
CA THR A 614 7.44 7.80 -3.97
C THR A 614 6.98 8.82 -5.02
N ASP A 615 6.45 9.97 -4.63
CA ASP A 615 6.33 11.15 -5.50
C ASP A 615 7.70 11.84 -5.58
N PHE A 616 8.20 11.98 -6.79
CA PHE A 616 9.51 12.55 -7.09
C PHE A 616 9.64 14.04 -6.73
N ASP A 617 8.54 14.73 -6.39
CA ASP A 617 8.56 16.10 -5.89
C ASP A 617 8.85 16.21 -4.37
N ILE A 618 8.77 15.11 -3.61
CA ILE A 618 8.89 15.14 -2.15
C ILE A 618 10.36 15.12 -1.70
N ALA A 619 11.13 14.14 -2.17
CA ALA A 619 12.55 13.99 -1.86
C ALA A 619 13.44 14.84 -2.78
N ASP A 620 14.70 15.08 -2.40
CA ASP A 620 15.72 15.61 -3.34
C ASP A 620 16.24 14.51 -4.27
N LYS A 621 16.17 13.25 -3.85
CA LYS A 621 16.39 12.07 -4.71
C LYS A 621 15.45 10.95 -4.30
N LEU A 622 14.82 10.32 -5.28
CA LEU A 622 13.99 9.13 -5.08
C LEU A 622 14.69 7.93 -5.71
N TYR A 623 14.95 6.90 -4.90
CA TYR A 623 15.32 5.57 -5.38
C TYR A 623 14.11 4.65 -5.24
N PHE A 624 13.50 4.31 -6.37
CA PHE A 624 12.40 3.37 -6.41
C PHE A 624 12.94 1.95 -6.44
N GLU A 625 13.42 1.51 -5.28
CA GLU A 625 14.14 0.27 -5.08
C GLU A 625 13.51 -0.58 -3.97
N PRO A 626 13.68 -1.91 -4.02
CA PRO A 626 13.32 -2.76 -2.88
C PRO A 626 13.99 -2.25 -1.61
N VAL A 627 13.24 -2.15 -0.50
CA VAL A 627 13.77 -1.84 0.83
C VAL A 627 14.45 -3.09 1.40
N PHE A 628 15.52 -3.50 0.73
CA PHE A 628 16.22 -4.77 0.87
C PHE A 628 17.72 -4.51 0.97
N TRP A 629 18.42 -5.28 1.81
CA TRP A 629 19.79 -4.99 2.21
C TRP A 629 20.76 -4.77 1.04
N GLU A 630 20.77 -5.65 0.05
CA GLU A 630 21.69 -5.56 -1.10
C GLU A 630 21.54 -4.24 -1.86
N HIS A 631 20.29 -3.83 -2.14
CA HIS A 631 20.00 -2.59 -2.86
C HIS A 631 20.36 -1.37 -2.03
N LEU A 632 19.96 -1.38 -0.75
CA LEU A 632 20.28 -0.29 0.18
C LEU A 632 21.79 -0.13 0.35
N TRP A 633 22.54 -1.22 0.46
CA TRP A 633 23.98 -1.17 0.68
C TRP A 633 24.70 -0.49 -0.49
N GLU A 634 24.35 -0.81 -1.74
CA GLU A 634 24.93 -0.12 -2.90
C GLU A 634 24.51 1.35 -3.00
N ILE A 635 23.30 1.71 -2.60
CA ILE A 635 22.88 3.13 -2.50
C ILE A 635 23.72 3.86 -1.45
N ILE A 636 23.96 3.25 -0.28
CA ILE A 636 24.80 3.82 0.79
C ILE A 636 26.23 4.03 0.31
N GLU A 637 26.81 3.06 -0.40
CA GLU A 637 28.17 3.19 -0.93
C GLU A 637 28.30 4.28 -2.00
N HIS A 638 27.27 4.42 -2.85
CA HIS A 638 27.20 5.44 -3.88
C HIS A 638 27.02 6.84 -3.27
N GLU A 639 25.98 7.04 -2.46
CA GLU A 639 25.60 8.34 -1.93
C GLU A 639 26.45 8.81 -0.74
N LYS A 640 27.01 7.87 0.03
CA LYS A 640 27.78 8.11 1.26
C LYS A 640 27.01 9.04 2.22
N PRO A 641 25.83 8.62 2.70
CA PRO A 641 24.97 9.48 3.49
C PRO A 641 25.61 9.84 4.83
N TYR A 642 25.25 11.01 5.36
CA TYR A 642 25.58 11.41 6.72
C TYR A 642 24.92 10.48 7.76
N GLY A 643 23.75 9.93 7.43
CA GLY A 643 23.11 8.89 8.21
C GLY A 643 21.79 8.43 7.58
N VAL A 644 21.17 7.45 8.22
CA VAL A 644 19.94 6.79 7.78
C VAL A 644 18.89 6.89 8.90
N ILE A 645 17.65 7.22 8.54
CA ILE A 645 16.49 7.18 9.42
C ILE A 645 15.69 5.91 9.12
N VAL A 646 15.45 5.11 10.15
CA VAL A 646 14.74 3.81 10.08
C VAL A 646 13.45 3.78 10.91
N GLN A 647 13.23 4.80 11.74
CA GLN A 647 12.17 4.87 12.73
C GLN A 647 10.83 5.38 12.15
N LEU A 648 10.81 5.80 10.89
CA LEU A 648 9.62 6.35 10.23
C LEU A 648 8.92 5.33 9.32
N GLY A 649 9.65 4.36 8.75
CA GLY A 649 9.16 3.41 7.75
C GLY A 649 8.60 2.09 8.30
N GLY A 650 8.24 2.02 9.58
CA GLY A 650 7.72 0.78 10.18
C GLY A 650 8.73 -0.37 10.21
N GLN A 651 8.26 -1.62 10.10
CA GLN A 651 9.10 -2.80 10.38
C GLN A 651 10.16 -3.05 9.33
N THR A 652 9.85 -2.78 8.08
CA THR A 652 10.77 -3.09 6.97
C THR A 652 12.06 -2.32 7.13
N ALA A 653 11.95 -1.02 7.44
CA ALA A 653 13.09 -0.20 7.78
C ALA A 653 13.82 -0.68 9.06
N LEU A 654 13.07 -1.00 10.13
CA LEU A 654 13.65 -1.45 11.40
C LEU A 654 14.48 -2.74 11.27
N LYS A 655 14.05 -3.71 10.46
CA LYS A 655 14.78 -4.97 10.23
C LYS A 655 16.20 -4.74 9.69
N LEU A 656 16.44 -3.62 9.01
CA LEU A 656 17.75 -3.27 8.44
C LEU A 656 18.66 -2.55 9.44
N ALA A 657 18.14 -2.10 10.59
CA ALA A 657 18.89 -1.34 11.59
C ALA A 657 20.11 -2.10 12.12
N LYS A 658 19.98 -3.41 12.37
CA LYS A 658 21.10 -4.25 12.84
C LYS A 658 22.27 -4.24 11.87
N ARG A 659 22.00 -4.50 10.58
CA ARG A 659 23.04 -4.55 9.53
C ARG A 659 23.67 -3.17 9.31
N LEU A 660 22.88 -2.10 9.38
CA LEU A 660 23.41 -0.72 9.32
C LEU A 660 24.39 -0.44 10.46
N HIS A 661 24.03 -0.83 11.68
CA HIS A 661 24.89 -0.67 12.86
C HIS A 661 26.18 -1.49 12.73
N GLU A 662 26.10 -2.76 12.33
CA GLU A 662 27.25 -3.65 12.14
C GLU A 662 28.22 -3.14 11.06
N LYS A 663 27.71 -2.49 10.01
CA LYS A 663 28.53 -1.83 8.97
C LYS A 663 29.02 -0.43 9.35
N GLY A 664 28.73 0.04 10.57
CA GLY A 664 29.14 1.35 11.05
C GLY A 664 28.41 2.54 10.42
N ILE A 665 27.24 2.31 9.81
CA ILE A 665 26.39 3.37 9.27
C ILE A 665 25.66 4.07 10.40
N LYS A 666 25.71 5.40 10.42
CA LYS A 666 25.04 6.21 11.44
C LYS A 666 23.53 6.11 11.27
N ILE A 667 22.86 5.51 12.25
CA ILE A 667 21.42 5.63 12.42
C ILE A 667 21.14 6.97 13.12
N ILE A 668 20.31 7.81 12.50
CA ILE A 668 19.89 9.11 13.04
C ILE A 668 18.68 8.89 13.94
N GLY A 669 18.61 9.59 15.08
CA GLY A 669 17.60 9.33 16.12
C GLY A 669 18.01 8.18 17.06
N SER A 670 17.00 7.49 17.62
CA SER A 670 17.21 6.37 18.56
C SER A 670 18.15 5.31 17.99
N SER A 671 19.11 4.85 18.79
CA SER A 671 20.15 3.91 18.35
C SER A 671 19.59 2.50 18.13
N PHE A 672 20.32 1.67 17.37
CA PHE A 672 19.97 0.24 17.21
C PHE A 672 19.83 -0.46 18.57
N ASP A 673 20.78 -0.28 19.49
CA ASP A 673 20.72 -0.91 20.81
C ASP A 673 19.47 -0.48 21.61
N SER A 674 19.06 0.79 21.50
CA SER A 674 17.84 1.30 22.13
C SER A 674 16.59 0.61 21.57
N MET A 675 16.55 0.43 20.25
CA MET A 675 15.45 -0.27 19.57
C MET A 675 15.44 -1.76 19.91
N ASP A 676 16.61 -2.40 19.95
CA ASP A 676 16.76 -3.82 20.26
C ASP A 676 16.40 -4.13 21.72
N ILE A 677 16.74 -3.26 22.68
CA ILE A 677 16.30 -3.41 24.08
C ILE A 677 14.78 -3.41 24.19
N ALA A 678 14.10 -2.53 23.44
CA ALA A 678 12.65 -2.40 23.51
C ALA A 678 11.91 -3.58 22.86
N GLU A 679 12.47 -4.15 21.79
CA GLU A 679 11.93 -5.32 21.09
C GLU A 679 12.24 -6.65 21.81
N ASP A 680 13.39 -6.76 22.50
CA ASP A 680 13.74 -7.94 23.30
C ASP A 680 12.99 -7.92 24.64
N ARG A 681 12.01 -8.81 24.77
CA ARG A 681 11.17 -8.91 25.98
C ARG A 681 11.97 -9.14 27.27
N GLY A 682 13.06 -9.89 27.22
CA GLY A 682 13.90 -10.14 28.40
C GLY A 682 14.61 -8.87 28.84
N ARG A 683 15.34 -8.24 27.91
CA ARG A 683 16.07 -6.99 28.16
C ARG A 683 15.13 -5.86 28.57
N PHE A 684 13.97 -5.75 27.92
CA PHE A 684 12.97 -4.74 28.24
C PHE A 684 12.40 -4.91 29.64
N SER A 685 12.05 -6.15 30.02
CA SER A 685 11.46 -6.42 31.35
C SER A 685 12.49 -6.25 32.47
N ASP A 686 13.75 -6.64 32.26
CA ASP A 686 14.84 -6.38 33.20
C ASP A 686 15.03 -4.87 33.42
N MET A 687 14.92 -4.08 32.35
CA MET A 687 14.93 -2.61 32.43
C MET A 687 13.73 -2.10 33.24
N LEU A 688 12.50 -2.53 32.94
CA LEU A 688 11.31 -2.10 33.69
C LEU A 688 11.42 -2.44 35.17
N LYS A 689 11.92 -3.64 35.50
CA LYS A 689 12.19 -4.07 36.87
C LYS A 689 13.19 -3.16 37.57
N SER A 690 14.27 -2.79 36.89
CA SER A 690 15.28 -1.85 37.44
C SER A 690 14.74 -0.44 37.69
N LEU A 691 13.68 -0.06 36.97
CA LEU A 691 13.00 1.23 37.10
C LEU A 691 11.82 1.19 38.09
N GLU A 692 11.56 0.02 38.71
CA GLU A 692 10.40 -0.24 39.56
C GLU A 692 9.05 0.02 38.85
N ILE A 693 9.00 -0.21 37.53
CA ILE A 693 7.80 -0.03 36.71
C ILE A 693 7.05 -1.37 36.61
N PRO A 694 5.74 -1.43 36.95
CA PRO A 694 4.96 -2.65 36.80
C PRO A 694 4.79 -3.09 35.34
N TYR A 695 4.89 -4.39 35.10
CA TYR A 695 4.62 -5.04 33.82
C TYR A 695 3.94 -6.40 34.07
N PRO A 696 3.22 -6.97 33.09
CA PRO A 696 2.62 -8.29 33.23
C PRO A 696 3.67 -9.37 33.48
N ASN A 697 3.37 -10.35 34.34
CA ASN A 697 4.21 -11.53 34.50
C ASN A 697 4.46 -12.19 33.14
N TYR A 698 5.68 -12.67 32.89
CA TYR A 698 6.01 -13.33 31.64
C TYR A 698 7.04 -14.43 31.85
N GLY A 699 7.17 -15.29 30.84
CA GLY A 699 8.32 -16.14 30.67
C GLY A 699 8.55 -16.45 29.20
N THR A 700 9.57 -17.27 28.93
CA THR A 700 9.97 -17.57 27.56
C THR A 700 10.27 -19.05 27.39
N ALA A 701 9.89 -19.61 26.25
CA ALA A 701 10.06 -21.02 25.95
C ALA A 701 10.55 -21.22 24.51
N TYR A 702 11.24 -22.32 24.25
CA TYR A 702 11.67 -22.74 22.91
C TYR A 702 10.90 -23.95 22.39
N ASN A 703 10.24 -24.70 23.28
CA ASN A 703 9.45 -25.88 22.95
C ASN A 703 8.14 -25.91 23.76
N THR A 704 7.28 -26.87 23.42
CA THR A 704 5.96 -27.03 24.04
C THR A 704 6.03 -27.33 25.54
N ASP A 705 6.94 -28.21 25.95
CA ASP A 705 7.03 -28.63 27.37
C ASP A 705 7.46 -27.45 28.25
N GLU A 706 8.51 -26.73 27.84
CA GLU A 706 8.94 -25.47 28.47
C GLU A 706 7.80 -24.44 28.51
N ALA A 707 7.02 -24.34 27.43
CA ALA A 707 5.91 -23.39 27.35
C ALA A 707 4.84 -23.69 28.40
N ILE A 708 4.48 -24.96 28.58
CA ILE A 708 3.50 -25.40 29.58
C ILE A 708 4.02 -25.13 31.01
N GLU A 709 5.29 -25.42 31.27
CA GLU A 709 5.90 -25.12 32.57
C GLU A 709 5.86 -23.61 32.88
N VAL A 710 6.23 -22.78 31.90
CA VAL A 710 6.20 -21.33 32.02
C VAL A 710 4.77 -20.81 32.19
N ALA A 711 3.80 -21.29 31.42
CA ALA A 711 2.41 -20.86 31.52
C ALA A 711 1.79 -21.16 32.89
N ASN A 712 2.14 -22.30 33.49
CA ASN A 712 1.72 -22.65 34.84
C ASN A 712 2.36 -21.77 35.92
N GLN A 713 3.56 -21.24 35.69
CA GLN A 713 4.20 -20.26 36.58
C GLN A 713 3.61 -18.85 36.43
N VAL A 714 3.34 -18.45 35.18
CA VAL A 714 2.78 -17.13 34.83
C VAL A 714 1.31 -17.01 35.26
N GLY A 715 0.53 -18.08 35.09
CA GLY A 715 -0.90 -18.17 35.39
C GLY A 715 -1.78 -17.91 34.18
N TYR A 716 -2.74 -18.80 33.90
CA TYR A 716 -3.73 -18.62 32.85
C TYR A 716 -4.80 -17.56 33.22
N PRO A 717 -5.38 -16.85 32.22
CA PRO A 717 -5.08 -16.92 30.78
C PRO A 717 -3.72 -16.31 30.41
N VAL A 718 -3.06 -16.84 29.38
CA VAL A 718 -1.79 -16.32 28.87
C VAL A 718 -1.89 -15.93 27.40
N LEU A 719 -1.12 -14.91 27.01
CA LEU A 719 -0.91 -14.48 25.64
C LEU A 719 0.38 -15.14 25.13
N ILE A 720 0.26 -15.96 24.09
CA ILE A 720 1.42 -16.47 23.35
C ILE A 720 1.74 -15.59 22.16
N ARG A 721 3.02 -15.28 21.96
CA ARG A 721 3.50 -14.52 20.82
C ARG A 721 4.92 -14.88 20.39
N PRO A 722 5.25 -14.77 19.09
CA PRO A 722 6.63 -14.86 18.63
C PRO A 722 7.41 -13.57 18.95
N SER A 723 8.74 -13.66 19.04
CA SER A 723 9.62 -12.48 19.15
C SER A 723 9.73 -11.73 17.81
N TYR A 724 9.97 -10.41 17.85
CA TYR A 724 10.24 -9.51 16.71
C TYR A 724 9.12 -9.41 15.64
N VAL A 725 7.87 -9.26 16.08
CA VAL A 725 6.70 -9.10 15.19
C VAL A 725 5.89 -7.85 15.49
N LEU A 726 5.13 -7.37 14.50
CA LEU A 726 4.23 -6.23 14.62
C LEU A 726 2.78 -6.59 14.31
N GLY A 727 1.86 -5.74 14.78
CA GLY A 727 0.43 -5.88 14.47
C GLY A 727 -0.18 -7.15 15.07
N GLY A 728 0.41 -7.64 16.16
CA GLY A 728 -0.03 -8.87 16.82
C GLY A 728 0.13 -10.14 15.99
N GLN A 729 1.05 -10.16 15.01
CA GLN A 729 1.15 -11.27 14.06
C GLN A 729 1.30 -12.62 14.77
N ARG A 730 0.37 -13.54 14.51
CA ARG A 730 0.29 -14.89 15.11
C ARG A 730 0.14 -14.92 16.64
N MET A 731 -0.22 -13.81 17.29
CA MET A 731 -0.51 -13.78 18.73
C MET A 731 -1.83 -14.48 19.05
N ARG A 732 -1.91 -15.15 20.20
CA ARG A 732 -3.14 -15.83 20.66
C ARG A 732 -3.28 -15.81 22.17
N ILE A 733 -4.50 -15.58 22.65
CA ILE A 733 -4.85 -15.80 24.05
C ILE A 733 -5.22 -17.27 24.21
N VAL A 734 -4.66 -17.94 25.22
CA VAL A 734 -4.92 -19.34 25.55
C VAL A 734 -5.26 -19.47 27.03
N ILE A 735 -6.13 -20.42 27.36
CA ILE A 735 -6.74 -20.52 28.70
C ILE A 735 -6.41 -21.85 29.42
N ASN A 736 -5.71 -22.77 28.75
CA ASN A 736 -5.32 -24.07 29.28
C ASN A 736 -4.11 -24.65 28.49
N ASP A 737 -3.55 -25.74 28.99
CA ASP A 737 -2.40 -26.43 28.40
C ASP A 737 -2.66 -26.93 26.97
N GLU A 738 -3.86 -27.44 26.67
CA GLU A 738 -4.21 -27.98 25.34
C GLU A 738 -4.21 -26.89 24.26
N ASP A 739 -4.80 -25.73 24.57
CA ASP A 739 -4.81 -24.57 23.68
C ASP A 739 -3.40 -23.98 23.52
N LEU A 740 -2.62 -23.98 24.59
CA LEU A 740 -1.22 -23.55 24.58
C LEU A 740 -0.38 -24.44 23.66
N GLU A 741 -0.48 -25.76 23.81
CA GLU A 741 0.25 -26.73 22.98
C GLU A 741 -0.06 -26.54 21.50
N LYS A 742 -1.33 -26.48 21.12
CA LYS A 742 -1.75 -26.22 19.73
C LYS A 742 -1.21 -24.88 19.21
N GLY A 743 -1.21 -23.85 20.06
CA GLY A 743 -0.68 -22.54 19.76
C GLY A 743 0.83 -22.55 19.49
N VAL A 744 1.60 -23.17 20.39
CA VAL A 744 3.05 -23.29 20.32
C VAL A 744 3.49 -24.12 19.11
N LEU A 745 2.87 -25.28 18.87
CA LEU A 745 3.14 -26.12 17.70
C LEU A 745 2.88 -25.35 16.39
N SER A 746 1.81 -24.55 16.36
CA SER A 746 1.53 -23.68 15.22
C SER A 746 2.62 -22.62 15.02
N LEU A 747 3.17 -22.02 16.08
CA LEU A 747 4.24 -21.04 15.99
C LEU A 747 5.55 -21.67 15.50
N ILE A 748 5.98 -22.78 16.11
CA ILE A 748 7.24 -23.48 15.75
C ILE A 748 7.22 -23.93 14.29
N LYS A 749 6.06 -24.40 13.79
CA LYS A 749 5.90 -24.80 12.38
C LYS A 749 6.18 -23.64 11.40
N HIS A 750 5.80 -22.42 11.78
CA HIS A 750 5.93 -21.25 10.91
C HIS A 750 7.21 -20.43 11.16
N LEU A 751 7.76 -20.49 12.37
CA LEU A 751 8.95 -19.74 12.80
C LEU A 751 9.88 -20.69 13.58
N PRO A 752 10.51 -21.67 12.90
CA PRO A 752 11.35 -22.66 13.55
C PRO A 752 12.54 -22.00 14.26
N GLY A 753 12.81 -22.39 15.50
CA GLY A 753 13.89 -21.85 16.33
C GLY A 753 13.61 -20.48 16.94
N ASN A 754 12.43 -19.88 16.69
CA ASN A 754 12.05 -18.62 17.33
C ASN A 754 11.72 -18.81 18.81
N LYS A 755 12.05 -17.80 19.61
CA LYS A 755 11.73 -17.75 21.04
C LYS A 755 10.26 -17.39 21.21
N ILE A 756 9.53 -18.19 21.98
CA ILE A 756 8.11 -17.98 22.27
C ILE A 756 7.99 -17.21 23.58
N LEU A 757 7.23 -16.13 23.55
CA LEU A 757 6.94 -15.31 24.73
C LEU A 757 5.55 -15.69 25.25
N ILE A 758 5.46 -15.88 26.56
CA ILE A 758 4.24 -16.24 27.27
C ILE A 758 4.02 -15.17 28.32
N ASP A 759 3.07 -14.28 28.06
CA ASP A 759 2.74 -13.16 28.93
C ASP A 759 1.41 -13.44 29.65
N HIS A 760 1.29 -13.06 30.93
CA HIS A 760 0.02 -13.11 31.64
C HIS A 760 -0.96 -12.17 30.96
N PHE A 761 -2.11 -12.69 30.53
CA PHE A 761 -3.13 -11.89 29.91
C PHE A 761 -3.95 -11.18 30.99
N LEU A 762 -3.76 -9.86 31.11
CA LEU A 762 -4.51 -9.05 32.06
C LEU A 762 -5.98 -8.93 31.60
N ASP A 763 -6.84 -9.81 32.11
CA ASP A 763 -8.25 -9.80 31.73
C ASP A 763 -8.97 -8.52 32.21
N ARG A 764 -9.93 -8.04 31.41
CA ARG A 764 -10.85 -6.93 31.70
C ARG A 764 -10.16 -5.62 32.14
N CYS A 765 -8.97 -5.34 31.66
CA CYS A 765 -8.30 -4.07 31.91
C CYS A 765 -8.59 -3.05 30.79
N GLN A 766 -8.46 -1.76 31.11
CA GLN A 766 -8.46 -0.69 30.11
C GLN A 766 -7.11 -0.69 29.40
N GLU A 767 -7.09 -0.37 28.11
CA GLU A 767 -5.86 -0.18 27.35
C GLU A 767 -5.73 1.30 26.98
N ALA A 768 -4.50 1.82 27.06
CA ALA A 768 -4.19 3.18 26.70
C ALA A 768 -2.76 3.28 26.19
N GLU A 769 -2.46 4.32 25.42
CA GLU A 769 -1.12 4.53 24.88
C GLU A 769 -0.68 5.99 24.96
N ILE A 770 0.63 6.17 25.05
CA ILE A 770 1.30 7.46 25.03
C ILE A 770 2.23 7.49 23.82
N ASP A 771 2.02 8.48 22.96
CA ASP A 771 3.03 8.90 21.99
C ASP A 771 3.81 10.09 22.56
N GLY A 772 5.13 10.04 22.47
CA GLY A 772 6.02 11.04 23.03
C GLY A 772 7.26 11.30 22.17
N ILE A 773 7.90 12.44 22.44
CA ILE A 773 9.17 12.85 21.83
C ILE A 773 10.18 13.09 22.94
N PHE A 774 11.38 12.51 22.82
CA PHE A 774 12.50 12.75 23.73
C PHE A 774 13.69 13.31 22.96
N ASP A 775 14.29 14.41 23.44
CA ASP A 775 15.46 15.06 22.81
C ASP A 775 16.79 14.77 23.52
N GLY A 776 16.79 13.82 24.45
CA GLY A 776 17.91 13.47 25.33
C GLY A 776 17.90 14.18 26.67
N GLU A 777 17.13 15.26 26.82
CA GLU A 777 17.05 16.05 28.05
C GLU A 777 15.61 16.16 28.54
N ASP A 778 14.71 16.62 27.67
CA ASP A 778 13.30 16.83 27.96
C ASP A 778 12.44 15.77 27.26
N PHE A 779 11.34 15.38 27.91
CA PHE A 779 10.32 14.50 27.35
C PHE A 779 9.02 15.27 27.14
N HIS A 780 8.44 15.14 25.95
CA HIS A 780 7.17 15.76 25.60
C HIS A 780 6.14 14.71 25.24
N VAL A 781 5.01 14.72 25.96
CA VAL A 781 3.84 13.87 25.69
C VAL A 781 3.03 14.50 24.56
N MET A 782 3.03 13.85 23.39
CA MET A 782 2.24 14.29 22.23
C MET A 782 0.75 14.14 22.52
N GLY A 783 0.36 12.97 23.02
CA GLY A 783 -1.01 12.63 23.34
C GLY A 783 -1.12 11.35 24.17
N VAL A 784 -2.15 11.31 25.02
CA VAL A 784 -2.56 10.11 25.77
C VAL A 784 -3.89 9.68 25.19
N MET A 785 -3.93 8.47 24.62
CA MET A 785 -5.14 7.91 24.01
C MET A 785 -5.67 6.77 24.87
N GLU A 786 -6.97 6.76 25.10
CA GLU A 786 -7.65 5.68 25.82
C GLU A 786 -8.49 4.87 24.85
N HIS A 787 -8.33 3.54 24.85
CA HIS A 787 -9.13 2.66 24.03
C HIS A 787 -10.54 2.50 24.60
N ILE A 788 -11.52 2.39 23.72
CA ILE A 788 -12.91 2.11 24.11
C ILE A 788 -13.08 0.62 24.41
N GLU A 789 -12.50 -0.23 23.56
CA GLU A 789 -12.38 -1.66 23.74
C GLU A 789 -11.44 -2.00 24.93
N PRO A 790 -11.73 -3.07 25.69
CA PRO A 790 -10.80 -3.54 26.72
C PRO A 790 -9.57 -4.21 26.10
N ALA A 791 -8.50 -4.33 26.88
CA ALA A 791 -7.29 -5.00 26.43
C ALA A 791 -7.57 -6.45 25.99
N GLY A 792 -6.88 -6.86 24.94
CA GLY A 792 -7.12 -8.13 24.24
C GLY A 792 -7.64 -7.94 22.83
N ILE A 793 -8.17 -6.76 22.51
CA ILE A 793 -8.30 -6.29 21.13
C ILE A 793 -7.05 -5.46 20.83
N HIS A 794 -6.36 -5.79 19.75
CA HIS A 794 -5.15 -5.08 19.35
C HIS A 794 -5.41 -3.57 19.16
N SER A 795 -4.50 -2.71 19.61
CA SER A 795 -4.60 -1.23 19.51
C SER A 795 -5.00 -0.71 18.12
N GLY A 796 -4.46 -1.32 17.07
CA GLY A 796 -4.83 -1.04 15.68
C GLY A 796 -6.32 -1.22 15.35
N ASP A 797 -6.98 -2.22 15.96
CA ASP A 797 -8.39 -2.56 15.75
C ASP A 797 -9.32 -1.93 16.80
N SER A 798 -8.76 -1.21 17.77
CA SER A 798 -9.53 -0.50 18.79
C SER A 798 -9.88 0.90 18.32
N ASN A 799 -11.06 1.34 18.73
CA ASN A 799 -11.41 2.75 18.78
C ASN A 799 -10.65 3.40 19.93
N ALA A 800 -10.07 4.57 19.69
CA ALA A 800 -9.27 5.28 20.69
C ALA A 800 -9.71 6.74 20.78
N VAL A 801 -9.74 7.28 22.00
CA VAL A 801 -10.20 8.65 22.28
C VAL A 801 -9.05 9.52 22.76
N LEU A 802 -8.95 10.73 22.21
CA LEU A 802 -7.98 11.76 22.56
C LEU A 802 -8.73 13.07 22.92
N PRO A 803 -8.47 13.69 24.09
CA PRO A 803 -7.77 13.11 25.23
C PRO A 803 -8.53 11.91 25.82
N GLN A 804 -7.91 11.21 26.76
CA GLN A 804 -8.54 10.13 27.53
C GLN A 804 -9.88 10.57 28.15
N PHE A 805 -10.84 9.65 28.25
CA PHE A 805 -12.23 9.96 28.61
C PHE A 805 -12.64 9.47 30.00
N ASN A 806 -12.00 8.42 30.52
CA ASN A 806 -12.37 7.77 31.77
C ASN A 806 -11.16 7.51 32.70
N LEU A 807 -9.92 7.59 32.23
CA LEU A 807 -8.74 7.50 33.11
C LEU A 807 -8.65 8.68 34.10
N SER A 808 -8.34 8.37 35.36
CA SER A 808 -8.15 9.39 36.39
C SER A 808 -6.86 10.22 36.18
N PRO A 809 -6.79 11.46 36.66
CA PRO A 809 -5.57 12.27 36.56
C PRO A 809 -4.33 11.61 37.17
N LEU A 810 -4.49 10.85 38.27
CA LEU A 810 -3.39 10.12 38.90
C LEU A 810 -2.85 9.01 38.00
N ILE A 811 -3.74 8.27 37.33
CA ILE A 811 -3.37 7.20 36.39
C ILE A 811 -2.60 7.80 35.21
N VAL A 812 -3.11 8.89 34.64
CA VAL A 812 -2.46 9.57 33.51
C VAL A 812 -1.07 10.07 33.91
N HIS A 813 -0.95 10.73 35.06
CA HIS A 813 0.35 11.18 35.56
C HIS A 813 1.34 10.02 35.76
N THR A 814 0.86 8.88 36.28
CA THR A 814 1.68 7.68 36.45
C THR A 814 2.17 7.15 35.09
N MET A 815 1.30 7.13 34.07
CA MET A 815 1.68 6.73 32.71
C MET A 815 2.73 7.67 32.11
N GLU A 816 2.55 8.99 32.28
CA GLU A 816 3.52 9.99 31.81
C GLU A 816 4.89 9.85 32.50
N GLU A 817 4.89 9.62 33.81
CA GLU A 817 6.12 9.37 34.58
C GLU A 817 6.84 8.11 34.09
N TYR A 818 6.11 7.00 33.90
CA TYR A 818 6.68 5.77 33.36
C TYR A 818 7.20 5.97 31.94
N ALA A 819 6.46 6.71 31.10
CA ALA A 819 6.86 6.99 29.75
C ALA A 819 8.19 7.77 29.69
N GLU A 820 8.33 8.80 30.53
CA GLU A 820 9.57 9.56 30.63
C GLU A 820 10.73 8.69 31.15
N LYS A 821 10.51 7.90 32.22
CA LYS A 821 11.53 6.99 32.76
C LYS A 821 12.02 6.00 31.71
N ILE A 822 11.11 5.41 30.94
CA ILE A 822 11.43 4.49 29.85
C ILE A 822 12.20 5.21 28.75
N ALA A 823 11.76 6.40 28.32
CA ALA A 823 12.44 7.16 27.28
C ALA A 823 13.88 7.53 27.67
N ARG A 824 14.09 7.89 28.94
CA ARG A 824 15.43 8.18 29.50
C ARG A 824 16.30 6.93 29.57
N ALA A 825 15.76 5.82 30.06
CA ALA A 825 16.50 4.56 30.19
C ALA A 825 16.91 3.98 28.83
N LEU A 826 16.01 4.04 27.85
CA LEU A 826 16.28 3.67 26.46
C LEU A 826 17.13 4.70 25.71
N LYS A 827 17.40 5.87 26.29
CA LYS A 827 18.15 6.97 25.63
C LYS A 827 17.55 7.34 24.27
N ILE A 828 16.22 7.47 24.24
CA ILE A 828 15.49 7.82 23.02
C ILE A 828 16.01 9.13 22.42
N GLN A 829 15.98 9.21 21.09
CA GLN A 829 16.24 10.44 20.35
C GLN A 829 15.18 10.51 19.25
N GLY A 830 14.12 11.28 19.48
CA GLY A 830 12.94 11.34 18.61
C GLY A 830 11.72 10.66 19.23
N LEU A 831 10.98 9.90 18.40
CA LEU A 831 9.67 9.32 18.73
C LEU A 831 9.78 8.08 19.62
N ILE A 832 8.82 7.94 20.53
CA ILE A 832 8.52 6.70 21.25
C ILE A 832 7.01 6.58 21.48
N ASN A 833 6.48 5.38 21.29
CA ASN A 833 5.12 4.99 21.65
C ASN A 833 5.18 3.96 22.78
N ILE A 834 4.31 4.06 23.77
CA ILE A 834 4.26 3.14 24.91
C ILE A 834 2.81 2.75 25.16
N GLN A 835 2.55 1.44 25.21
CA GLN A 835 1.23 0.88 25.46
C GLN A 835 1.12 0.42 26.91
N PHE A 836 -0.03 0.68 27.51
CA PHE A 836 -0.32 0.44 28.91
C PHE A 836 -1.63 -0.35 29.08
N ALA A 837 -1.64 -1.23 30.07
CA ALA A 837 -2.84 -1.85 30.61
C ALA A 837 -3.13 -1.28 32.00
N ILE A 838 -4.38 -0.91 32.26
CA ILE A 838 -4.81 -0.31 33.52
C ILE A 838 -5.83 -1.23 34.20
N LYS A 839 -5.47 -1.75 35.37
CA LYS A 839 -6.31 -2.70 36.14
C LYS A 839 -6.30 -2.37 37.63
N ASP A 840 -7.49 -2.22 38.20
CA ASP A 840 -7.69 -1.91 39.63
C ASP A 840 -6.87 -0.71 40.12
N GLY A 841 -6.73 0.32 39.26
CA GLY A 841 -5.94 1.53 39.51
C GLY A 841 -4.43 1.39 39.30
N ASN A 842 -3.92 0.21 38.95
CA ASN A 842 -2.51 -0.02 38.65
C ASN A 842 -2.22 0.11 37.16
N VAL A 843 -1.08 0.72 36.83
CA VAL A 843 -0.61 0.93 35.46
C VAL A 843 0.49 -0.09 35.15
N TYR A 844 0.28 -0.92 34.14
CA TYR A 844 1.22 -1.92 33.66
C TYR A 844 1.71 -1.56 32.26
N VAL A 845 3.02 -1.63 32.02
CA VAL A 845 3.58 -1.43 30.68
C VAL A 845 3.48 -2.72 29.87
N ILE A 846 2.86 -2.62 28.68
CA ILE A 846 2.74 -3.74 27.73
C ILE A 846 3.99 -3.79 26.86
N GLU A 847 4.27 -2.73 26.12
CA GLU A 847 5.40 -2.61 25.19
C GLU A 847 5.82 -1.15 25.01
N ALA A 848 7.05 -0.95 24.54
CA ALA A 848 7.56 0.34 24.10
C ALA A 848 8.11 0.21 22.68
N ASN A 849 7.79 1.18 21.83
CA ASN A 849 8.09 1.22 20.42
C ASN A 849 8.91 2.50 20.15
N PRO A 850 10.25 2.44 20.15
CA PRO A 850 11.14 3.61 20.00
C PRO A 850 11.23 4.11 18.54
N ARG A 851 10.05 4.36 17.97
CA ARG A 851 9.81 4.74 16.58
C ARG A 851 8.47 5.45 16.43
N ALA A 852 8.16 5.91 15.21
CA ALA A 852 6.81 6.36 14.88
C ALA A 852 5.78 5.24 15.08
N SER A 853 4.60 5.61 15.58
CA SER A 853 3.43 4.76 15.71
C SER A 853 2.39 5.09 14.64
N ARG A 854 1.45 4.17 14.42
CA ARG A 854 0.35 4.40 13.49
C ARG A 854 -0.60 5.52 13.95
N THR A 855 -0.60 5.85 15.24
CA THR A 855 -1.44 6.91 15.83
C THR A 855 -0.80 8.28 15.77
N THR A 856 0.48 8.37 15.40
CA THR A 856 1.21 9.62 15.31
C THR A 856 0.53 10.62 14.34
N PRO A 857 0.07 10.22 13.13
CA PRO A 857 -0.70 11.10 12.25
C PRO A 857 -2.03 11.55 12.87
N PHE A 858 -2.80 10.64 13.49
CA PHE A 858 -4.05 10.96 14.17
C PHE A 858 -3.86 12.05 15.25
N ILE A 859 -2.85 11.91 16.12
CA ILE A 859 -2.56 12.90 17.16
C ILE A 859 -2.14 14.24 16.54
N ALA A 860 -1.29 14.21 15.51
CA ALA A 860 -0.84 15.40 14.80
C ALA A 860 -2.02 16.18 14.20
N LYS A 861 -2.99 15.49 13.59
CA LYS A 861 -4.21 16.10 13.06
C LYS A 861 -5.15 16.62 14.15
N ALA A 862 -5.40 15.82 15.17
CA ALA A 862 -6.34 16.17 16.23
C ALA A 862 -5.90 17.44 17.00
N TYR A 863 -4.60 17.55 17.30
CA TYR A 863 -4.05 18.73 17.96
C TYR A 863 -3.59 19.84 17.02
N GLN A 864 -3.51 19.58 15.71
CA GLN A 864 -2.96 20.47 14.68
C GLN A 864 -1.51 20.89 14.97
N ILE A 865 -0.68 19.92 15.37
CA ILE A 865 0.75 20.13 15.67
C ILE A 865 1.57 19.22 14.74
N PRO A 866 2.59 19.75 14.02
CA PRO A 866 3.40 18.97 13.09
C PRO A 866 4.46 18.14 13.83
N TYR A 867 4.02 17.24 14.72
CA TYR A 867 4.89 16.47 15.61
C TYR A 867 5.98 15.70 14.89
N LEU A 868 5.71 15.19 13.69
CA LEU A 868 6.66 14.37 12.93
C LEU A 868 7.79 15.21 12.34
N ASN A 869 7.49 16.43 11.89
CA ASN A 869 8.51 17.39 11.46
C ASN A 869 9.40 17.78 12.64
N ILE A 870 8.79 18.08 13.80
CA ILE A 870 9.49 18.41 15.05
C ILE A 870 10.38 17.25 15.49
N ALA A 871 9.82 16.03 15.56
CA ALA A 871 10.55 14.84 15.99
C ALA A 871 11.73 14.52 15.06
N THR A 872 11.56 14.69 13.74
CA THR A 872 12.66 14.49 12.79
C THR A 872 13.79 15.50 13.02
N LYS A 873 13.48 16.78 13.27
CA LYS A 873 14.50 17.80 13.61
C LYS A 873 15.23 17.46 14.91
N ILE A 874 14.54 16.89 15.89
CA ILE A 874 15.13 16.38 17.13
C ILE A 874 16.03 15.17 16.87
N MET A 875 15.57 14.19 16.08
CA MET A 875 16.36 13.02 15.68
C MET A 875 17.68 13.42 15.00
N MET A 876 17.64 14.48 14.18
CA MET A 876 18.79 15.05 13.49
C MET A 876 19.73 15.86 14.40
N GLY A 877 19.28 16.20 15.61
CA GLY A 877 20.00 17.04 16.57
C GLY A 877 20.12 18.51 16.13
N VAL A 878 19.25 18.97 15.23
CA VAL A 878 19.25 20.39 14.78
C VAL A 878 18.41 21.29 15.69
N ASN A 879 17.50 20.70 16.47
CA ASN A 879 16.66 21.40 17.45
C ASN A 879 16.48 20.57 18.72
N LYS A 880 16.05 21.26 19.77
CA LYS A 880 15.58 20.69 21.05
C LYS A 880 14.08 20.96 21.22
N LEU A 881 13.42 20.25 22.13
CA LEU A 881 12.00 20.45 22.42
C LEU A 881 11.70 21.89 22.86
N LYS A 882 12.63 22.50 23.60
CA LYS A 882 12.55 23.90 24.05
C LYS A 882 12.50 24.93 22.91
N ASP A 883 12.89 24.55 21.69
CA ASP A 883 12.83 25.43 20.51
C ASP A 883 11.41 25.53 19.92
N PHE A 884 10.48 24.69 20.40
CA PHE A 884 9.11 24.60 19.87
C PHE A 884 8.08 24.98 20.94
N THR A 885 6.93 25.47 20.47
CA THR A 885 5.75 25.72 21.30
C THR A 885 4.64 24.77 20.90
N PHE A 886 4.05 24.08 21.87
CA PHE A 886 3.03 23.05 21.65
C PHE A 886 1.65 23.56 22.06
N GLU A 887 0.98 24.29 21.17
CA GLU A 887 -0.39 24.76 21.40
C GLU A 887 -1.40 23.75 20.83
N LYS A 888 -2.08 23.02 21.71
CA LYS A 888 -3.08 22.00 21.33
C LYS A 888 -4.39 22.66 20.89
N LYS A 889 -4.78 22.51 19.63
CA LYS A 889 -6.01 23.10 19.05
C LYS A 889 -7.17 22.10 18.96
N LEU A 890 -7.43 21.36 20.03
CA LEU A 890 -8.55 20.43 20.12
C LEU A 890 -9.62 20.96 21.08
N THR A 891 -10.88 21.00 20.63
CA THR A 891 -12.04 21.27 21.48
C THR A 891 -12.87 20.00 21.60
N GLY A 892 -13.21 19.58 22.82
CA GLY A 892 -13.90 18.31 23.05
C GLY A 892 -12.96 17.11 22.91
N PHE A 893 -13.35 16.13 22.10
CA PHE A 893 -12.60 14.89 21.90
C PHE A 893 -12.49 14.53 20.42
N ALA A 894 -11.40 13.85 20.07
CA ALA A 894 -11.21 13.17 18.79
C ALA A 894 -11.26 11.65 19.03
N ILE A 895 -12.01 10.94 18.19
CA ILE A 895 -12.11 9.47 18.18
C ILE A 895 -11.42 8.97 16.92
N LYS A 896 -10.44 8.07 17.09
CA LYS A 896 -9.88 7.26 16.01
C LYS A 896 -10.75 6.03 15.85
N GLU A 897 -11.26 5.81 14.63
CA GLU A 897 -12.18 4.72 14.30
C GLU A 897 -11.51 3.76 13.30
N PRO A 898 -11.28 2.48 13.65
CA PRO A 898 -10.72 1.51 12.73
C PRO A 898 -11.74 1.07 11.68
N VAL A 899 -11.31 0.91 10.44
CA VAL A 899 -12.13 0.43 9.32
C VAL A 899 -11.66 -0.95 8.87
N PHE A 900 -12.63 -1.85 8.68
CA PHE A 900 -12.40 -3.25 8.38
C PHE A 900 -12.91 -3.64 6.99
N SER A 901 -12.19 -4.54 6.32
CA SER A 901 -12.57 -5.10 5.01
C SER A 901 -13.19 -6.51 5.12
N PHE A 902 -13.91 -6.84 6.20
CA PHE A 902 -14.51 -8.17 6.41
C PHE A 902 -15.48 -8.60 5.30
N ASN A 903 -16.14 -7.64 4.64
CA ASN A 903 -17.01 -7.88 3.49
C ASN A 903 -16.27 -8.50 2.28
N LYS A 904 -14.95 -8.41 2.21
CA LYS A 904 -14.13 -9.08 1.17
C LYS A 904 -13.85 -10.55 1.46
N PHE A 905 -14.18 -11.03 2.66
CA PHE A 905 -13.94 -12.41 3.09
C PHE A 905 -15.22 -13.04 3.66
N PRO A 906 -16.23 -13.32 2.81
CA PRO A 906 -17.46 -13.98 3.24
C PRO A 906 -17.14 -15.37 3.80
N GLY A 907 -17.45 -15.58 5.08
CA GLY A 907 -17.12 -16.81 5.82
C GLY A 907 -16.05 -16.65 6.90
N VAL A 908 -15.39 -15.49 6.97
CA VAL A 908 -14.50 -15.15 8.09
C VAL A 908 -15.32 -14.58 9.24
N ASN A 909 -15.07 -15.07 10.45
CA ASN A 909 -15.73 -14.56 11.65
C ASN A 909 -15.27 -13.13 11.96
N LYS A 910 -16.23 -12.24 12.27
CA LYS A 910 -16.01 -10.82 12.60
C LYS A 910 -15.64 -10.65 14.07
N GLU A 911 -14.68 -11.44 14.53
CA GLU A 911 -14.09 -11.37 15.87
C GLU A 911 -12.79 -10.58 15.83
N LEU A 912 -12.59 -9.74 16.82
CA LEU A 912 -11.38 -8.97 17.09
C LEU A 912 -10.63 -9.62 18.25
N GLY A 913 -9.31 -9.55 18.20
CA GLY A 913 -8.45 -10.16 19.21
C GLY A 913 -7.06 -9.53 19.18
N PRO A 914 -6.02 -10.23 19.68
CA PRO A 914 -4.68 -9.65 19.80
C PRO A 914 -3.97 -9.48 18.45
N GLU A 915 -4.51 -10.01 17.35
CA GLU A 915 -3.99 -9.83 16.00
C GLU A 915 -4.83 -8.83 15.21
N MET A 916 -4.19 -7.76 14.72
CA MET A 916 -4.82 -6.67 13.97
C MET A 916 -5.38 -7.14 12.61
N LYS A 917 -6.57 -6.64 12.24
CA LYS A 917 -7.31 -6.94 11.00
C LYS A 917 -7.83 -5.71 10.24
N SER A 918 -7.88 -4.54 10.86
CA SER A 918 -8.29 -3.28 10.22
C SER A 918 -7.34 -2.90 9.08
N THR A 919 -7.89 -2.26 8.05
CA THR A 919 -7.15 -1.84 6.85
C THR A 919 -6.85 -0.34 6.82
N GLY A 920 -7.59 0.45 7.59
CA GLY A 920 -7.42 1.90 7.68
C GLY A 920 -8.16 2.47 8.88
N GLU A 921 -8.18 3.80 8.97
CA GLU A 921 -8.81 4.52 10.07
C GLU A 921 -9.52 5.80 9.61
N ALA A 922 -10.51 6.23 10.39
CA ALA A 922 -11.15 7.54 10.30
C ALA A 922 -10.93 8.33 11.60
N ILE A 923 -11.08 9.65 11.52
CA ILE A 923 -11.15 10.54 12.68
C ILE A 923 -12.55 11.15 12.78
N ARG A 924 -13.07 11.20 14.01
CA ARG A 924 -14.33 11.87 14.33
C ARG A 924 -14.18 12.80 15.52
N PHE A 925 -14.63 14.04 15.37
CA PHE A 925 -14.64 15.01 16.46
C PHE A 925 -16.00 15.04 17.13
N ILE A 926 -16.02 15.00 18.46
CA ILE A 926 -17.23 15.15 19.28
C ILE A 926 -17.03 16.26 20.31
N LYS A 927 -18.10 16.99 20.62
CA LYS A 927 -18.04 18.09 21.58
C LYS A 927 -17.85 17.59 23.02
N ASP A 928 -18.58 16.54 23.37
CA ASP A 928 -18.56 15.92 24.70
C ASP A 928 -19.05 14.46 24.65
N LEU A 929 -18.85 13.73 25.74
CA LEU A 929 -19.18 12.30 25.83
C LEU A 929 -20.69 11.99 25.85
N LYS A 930 -21.58 12.99 25.80
CA LYS A 930 -23.03 12.77 25.64
C LYS A 930 -23.42 12.57 24.19
N ASP A 931 -22.49 12.81 23.25
CA ASP A 931 -22.68 12.58 21.83
C ASP A 931 -23.31 11.20 21.58
N PRO A 932 -24.42 11.12 20.82
CA PRO A 932 -25.09 9.85 20.53
C PRO A 932 -24.16 8.80 19.94
N TYR A 933 -23.19 9.22 19.11
CA TYR A 933 -22.23 8.32 18.49
C TYR A 933 -21.32 7.67 19.52
N PHE A 934 -20.71 8.45 20.42
CA PHE A 934 -19.86 7.90 21.48
C PHE A 934 -20.63 6.95 22.41
N ARG A 935 -21.88 7.29 22.77
CA ARG A 935 -22.70 6.43 23.63
C ARG A 935 -23.02 5.09 22.97
N GLN A 936 -23.23 5.07 21.66
CA GLN A 936 -23.43 3.83 20.91
C GLN A 936 -22.13 3.02 20.87
N LEU A 937 -21.01 3.65 20.48
CA LEU A 937 -19.70 3.02 20.39
C LEU A 937 -19.28 2.37 21.72
N TYR A 938 -19.44 3.12 22.82
CA TYR A 938 -19.13 2.62 24.16
C TYR A 938 -20.04 1.46 24.60
N LYS A 939 -21.31 1.45 24.16
CA LYS A 939 -22.24 0.34 24.43
C LYS A 939 -21.83 -0.93 23.68
N GLU A 940 -21.22 -0.78 22.51
CA GLU A 940 -20.84 -1.87 21.59
C GLU A 940 -19.38 -2.33 21.75
N ARG A 941 -18.61 -1.73 22.66
CA ARG A 941 -17.17 -1.98 22.91
C ARG A 941 -16.73 -3.43 23.15
N SER A 942 -17.67 -4.33 23.34
CA SER A 942 -17.43 -5.76 23.60
C SER A 942 -18.13 -6.67 22.59
N MET A 943 -18.81 -6.11 21.57
CA MET A 943 -19.61 -6.87 20.61
C MET A 943 -18.74 -7.83 19.78
N HIS A 944 -17.51 -7.43 19.47
CA HIS A 944 -16.61 -8.17 18.59
C HIS A 944 -15.45 -8.83 19.34
N LEU A 945 -15.43 -8.84 20.68
CA LEU A 945 -14.39 -9.53 21.43
C LEU A 945 -14.37 -11.03 21.07
N SER A 946 -13.20 -11.52 20.66
CA SER A 946 -12.95 -12.96 20.63
C SER A 946 -13.04 -13.53 22.05
N LYS A 947 -13.34 -14.83 22.15
CA LYS A 947 -13.48 -15.63 23.39
C LYS A 947 -12.81 -15.09 24.65
#